data_AF-A0A4R6U8D3-F1
#
_entry.id   AF-A0A4R6U8D3-F1
#
_cell.length_a   1.000
_cell.length_b   1.000
_cell.length_c   1.000
_cell.angle_alpha   90.00
_cell.angle_beta   90.00
_cell.angle_gamma   90.00
#
_symmetry.space_group_name_H-M   'P 1'
#
loop_
_entity.id
_entity.type
_entity.pdbx_description
1 polymer ?
#
loop_
_entity_poly.entity_id
_entity_poly.type
_entity_poly.pdbx_seq_one_letter_code
_entity_poly.pdbx_strand_id
1 'polypeptide(L)'
;MLRWLRKYRLSLIVISALIVGFILWNNNRGYDDTVMATLPDYSDIDFENVSVLGDEDIQSKLEPSFFDYYNVLNEEGVTDTTDFHLALKSSEYSDMNKKGTSIETNLGGETGEFVALTGQDGWVEYTFTVPENGFYQMGMSYFAMDGKRSSAITSVQVNGEYPFFQAKKLTFERMWKEGGDTWFDNQGNEFNPERVETFGWQEKTFRDSQSLVEEPLRFHLEAGEHTIRVNWIREPIAIGELHIFSPIQHPTYEEVRAQYSSKGYQPVQDVSVKIQAEEATLRSDPTLKRVEDREPLTEPFNPDAITLNTFGGSSWRNGGQWAEWEFDAPKSGLYAIGMRFGQWYINGIPTQRKIYIDGEVPFKEMTNVLYPYEQSFQMKKLGTKEEPSLFYLDEGTHTIRMEVHMGEIGGILETVRDTTRKMSVLGREVIRVTGTSPDPNIDWDLDGTIPHLIPRLHMMAKDVDNAIQSLYGLGVPQGSSEVSTLYEVRDTLLSMAEDTESIPARLESLNNLQSSIGIWINELSQQSLLLDYILIQSPDMAWPEAEAPWYVRAQTSAYDFFTSFTKDYSGIGNVYEDEEVLDVWVSRGRDWVQIIKQMIDEDFTPRTGIKVNVNVIPAQQMQVLLLANTSGLAPDVALGVEGELPIDFAVRNALVDLGEFPDYEDVAKRFRPGALIPYEYNDGHYALPENQNFYMLFYRKDIMEELGVTEEEIPETWEEVMELIPLLQQNGMDFYYPHAPNNTALAINEFSPFLFQHGGDLYKEDGMESALNSPEALEAFEMWTGLFTNYKIEKQADFYNRFRSGEMPIGVADYFTYILLSTAAPELTGWWEMVPMPGIQQEDGQINRSTGGLGQTGIIFKDTDMKDESWEFMKWWTGADAQEQFGSELEALLGVEARWNTANIEALKRLPWDENDIDSILEQWKWFREREVVLGGYFTTRHIANIWNEVVLNGKIPREAVEEGVKEINKELRKKREEFGLDVSKSEGGDD
;
A
#
# COMPACT_ATOMS: atom_id res chain seq x y z
N MET A 1 -44.89 47.09 -2.18
CA MET A 1 -44.21 46.32 -1.11
C MET A 1 -45.17 45.38 -0.37
N LEU A 2 -46.20 45.87 0.34
CA LEU A 2 -47.16 45.02 1.10
C LEU A 2 -47.93 43.96 0.28
N ARG A 3 -48.25 44.24 -0.99
CA ARG A 3 -48.87 43.26 -1.91
C ARG A 3 -47.90 42.19 -2.40
N TRP A 4 -46.61 42.52 -2.52
CA TRP A 4 -45.56 41.59 -2.95
C TRP A 4 -45.21 40.62 -1.81
N LEU A 5 -45.10 41.14 -0.58
CA LEU A 5 -44.94 40.34 0.65
C LEU A 5 -46.11 39.37 0.90
N ARG A 6 -47.35 39.73 0.53
CA ARG A 6 -48.49 38.80 0.63
C ARG A 6 -48.47 37.67 -0.40
N LYS A 7 -47.94 37.92 -1.61
CA LYS A 7 -47.91 36.93 -2.69
C LYS A 7 -46.87 35.82 -2.42
N TYR A 8 -45.73 36.17 -1.83
CA TYR A 8 -44.63 35.24 -1.53
C TYR A 8 -44.55 34.86 -0.06
N ARG A 9 -45.62 35.08 0.72
CA ARG A 9 -45.62 34.84 2.17
C ARG A 9 -45.29 33.38 2.51
N LEU A 10 -45.81 32.43 1.74
CA LEU A 10 -45.54 31.01 1.94
C LEU A 10 -44.07 30.68 1.58
N SER A 11 -43.58 31.16 0.44
CA SER A 11 -42.20 30.97 0.01
C SER A 11 -41.20 31.59 0.97
N LEU A 12 -41.49 32.78 1.51
CA LEU A 12 -40.66 33.42 2.53
C LEU A 12 -40.67 32.64 3.85
N ILE A 13 -41.82 32.11 4.28
CA ILE A 13 -41.89 31.24 5.47
C ILE A 13 -41.09 29.95 5.26
N VAL A 14 -41.18 29.32 4.08
CA VAL A 14 -40.41 28.11 3.75
C VAL A 14 -38.91 28.42 3.68
N ILE A 15 -38.50 29.50 3.02
CA ILE A 15 -37.10 29.92 2.97
C ILE A 15 -36.59 30.27 4.37
N SER A 16 -37.38 30.96 5.20
CA SER A 16 -37.02 31.23 6.59
C SER A 16 -36.94 29.96 7.43
N ALA A 17 -37.83 28.98 7.22
CA ALA A 17 -37.80 27.70 7.90
C ALA A 17 -36.63 26.82 7.43
N LEU A 18 -36.25 26.90 6.14
CA LEU A 18 -35.06 26.25 5.60
C LEU A 18 -33.79 26.93 6.09
N ILE A 19 -33.75 28.27 6.20
CA ILE A 19 -32.62 29.00 6.78
C ILE A 19 -32.51 28.71 8.27
N VAL A 20 -33.61 28.72 9.03
CA VAL A 20 -33.60 28.37 10.46
C VAL A 20 -33.28 26.89 10.64
N GLY A 21 -33.83 26.01 9.80
CA GLY A 21 -33.50 24.59 9.78
C GLY A 21 -32.04 24.35 9.44
N PHE A 22 -31.47 25.08 8.49
CA PHE A 22 -30.05 25.04 8.13
C PHE A 22 -29.18 25.63 9.23
N ILE A 23 -29.57 26.74 9.88
CA ILE A 23 -28.85 27.31 11.02
C ILE A 23 -28.90 26.37 12.22
N LEU A 24 -30.05 25.76 12.51
CA LEU A 24 -30.20 24.77 13.60
C LEU A 24 -29.44 23.48 13.28
N TRP A 25 -29.50 23.01 12.04
CA TRP A 25 -28.75 21.86 11.57
C TRP A 25 -27.23 22.11 11.57
N ASN A 26 -26.79 23.32 11.23
CA ASN A 26 -25.39 23.73 11.26
C ASN A 26 -24.89 23.99 12.69
N ASN A 27 -25.72 24.57 13.58
CA ASN A 27 -25.35 24.79 14.98
C ASN A 27 -25.40 23.51 15.81
N ASN A 28 -26.29 22.56 15.50
CA ASN A 28 -26.30 21.23 16.13
C ASN A 28 -25.26 20.26 15.52
N ARG A 29 -24.55 20.69 14.47
CA ARG A 29 -23.36 20.00 13.95
C ARG A 29 -22.08 20.40 14.69
N GLY A 30 -22.14 21.41 15.57
CA GLY A 30 -21.03 21.71 16.46
C GLY A 30 -20.87 20.56 17.44
N TYR A 31 -19.77 19.83 17.32
CA TYR A 31 -19.33 18.88 18.33
C TYR A 31 -19.16 19.65 19.65
N ASP A 32 -19.65 19.08 20.76
CA ASP A 32 -19.60 19.75 22.05
C ASP A 32 -18.17 19.68 22.62
N ASP A 33 -17.34 20.66 22.28
CA ASP A 33 -15.97 20.80 22.77
C ASP A 33 -15.91 20.98 24.31
N THR A 34 -17.04 21.16 25.00
CA THR A 34 -17.08 21.31 26.45
C THR A 34 -17.25 19.99 27.21
N VAL A 35 -17.60 18.89 26.53
CA VAL A 35 -17.81 17.58 27.17
C VAL A 35 -16.55 17.11 27.89
N MET A 36 -15.38 17.29 27.28
CA MET A 36 -14.10 16.89 27.87
C MET A 36 -13.74 17.65 29.15
N ALA A 37 -14.19 18.91 29.27
CA ALA A 37 -13.93 19.72 30.45
C ALA A 37 -14.70 19.24 31.70
N THR A 38 -15.69 18.36 31.52
CA THR A 38 -16.52 17.83 32.62
C THR A 38 -16.04 16.48 33.14
N LEU A 39 -15.07 15.84 32.47
CA LEU A 39 -14.55 14.54 32.86
C LEU A 39 -13.62 14.63 34.08
N PRO A 40 -13.63 13.63 34.97
CA PRO A 40 -12.65 13.54 36.05
C PRO A 40 -11.22 13.37 35.52
N ASP A 41 -10.24 13.81 36.31
CA ASP A 41 -8.83 13.57 36.01
C ASP A 41 -8.42 12.15 36.45
N TYR A 42 -7.87 11.39 35.51
CA TYR A 42 -7.44 10.00 35.69
C TYR A 42 -5.94 9.82 35.42
N SER A 43 -5.15 10.91 35.39
CA SER A 43 -3.70 10.88 35.08
C SER A 43 -2.87 9.98 36.01
N ASP A 44 -3.35 9.69 37.23
CA ASP A 44 -2.68 8.77 38.17
C ASP A 44 -2.94 7.27 37.87
N ILE A 45 -3.79 6.93 36.88
CA ILE A 45 -4.11 5.55 36.50
C ILE A 45 -3.27 5.16 35.28
N ASP A 46 -2.45 4.14 35.44
CA ASP A 46 -1.71 3.53 34.34
C ASP A 46 -2.60 2.51 33.62
N PHE A 47 -2.82 2.70 32.32
CA PHE A 47 -3.71 1.86 31.52
C PHE A 47 -3.19 0.40 31.43
N GLU A 48 -1.88 0.22 31.30
CA GLU A 48 -1.29 -1.10 31.03
C GLU A 48 -1.20 -1.93 32.30
N ASN A 49 -0.71 -1.31 33.39
CA ASN A 49 -0.58 -1.97 34.69
C ASN A 49 -1.92 -2.34 35.35
N VAL A 50 -3.04 -1.83 34.83
CA VAL A 50 -4.39 -2.07 35.37
C VAL A 50 -5.18 -3.08 34.54
N SER A 51 -4.75 -3.37 33.30
CA SER A 51 -5.39 -4.39 32.47
C SER A 51 -5.16 -5.78 33.06
N VAL A 52 -6.22 -6.59 33.11
CA VAL A 52 -6.12 -8.02 33.51
C VAL A 52 -5.39 -8.82 32.44
N LEU A 53 -5.49 -8.36 31.19
CA LEU A 53 -4.67 -8.86 30.12
C LEU A 53 -3.27 -8.23 30.13
N GLY A 54 -3.00 -7.08 30.78
CA GLY A 54 -1.68 -6.43 30.74
C GLY A 54 -0.48 -7.35 31.07
N ASP A 55 -0.64 -8.29 32.00
CA ASP A 55 0.38 -9.29 32.35
C ASP A 55 0.38 -10.54 31.43
N GLU A 56 -0.72 -10.81 30.72
CA GLU A 56 -0.93 -11.94 29.80
C GLU A 56 -0.86 -11.52 28.30
N ASP A 57 -0.83 -10.21 28.03
CA ASP A 57 -1.00 -9.64 26.70
C ASP A 57 0.31 -9.70 25.95
N ILE A 58 0.22 -10.28 24.77
CA ILE A 58 1.32 -10.48 23.83
C ILE A 58 2.05 -9.18 23.50
N GLN A 59 1.32 -8.06 23.59
CA GLN A 59 1.88 -6.74 23.37
C GLN A 59 2.61 -6.12 24.56
N SER A 60 2.42 -6.59 25.80
CA SER A 60 3.26 -6.14 26.94
C SER A 60 4.66 -6.74 26.92
N LYS A 61 4.90 -7.73 26.04
CA LYS A 61 6.23 -8.24 25.68
C LYS A 61 6.81 -7.61 24.41
N LEU A 62 6.02 -6.86 23.63
CA LEU A 62 6.55 -6.08 22.51
C LEU A 62 7.25 -4.84 23.05
N GLU A 63 8.31 -4.43 22.37
CA GLU A 63 9.04 -3.23 22.72
C GLU A 63 8.11 -2.01 22.61
N PRO A 64 8.22 -1.05 23.54
CA PRO A 64 7.40 0.15 23.51
C PRO A 64 7.58 0.93 22.21
N SER A 65 6.64 1.83 21.91
CA SER A 65 6.89 2.83 20.88
C SER A 65 8.06 3.72 21.29
N PHE A 66 8.75 4.31 20.31
CA PHE A 66 9.77 5.31 20.59
C PHE A 66 9.22 6.45 21.46
N PHE A 67 7.98 6.89 21.22
CA PHE A 67 7.37 7.97 22.00
C PHE A 67 7.12 7.56 23.44
N ASP A 68 6.58 6.37 23.70
CA ASP A 68 6.36 5.86 25.05
C ASP A 68 7.68 5.68 25.80
N TYR A 69 8.65 5.02 25.15
CA TYR A 69 10.01 4.85 25.65
C TYR A 69 10.65 6.19 26.03
N TYR A 70 10.59 7.18 25.14
CA TYR A 70 11.18 8.49 25.36
C TYR A 70 10.45 9.28 26.45
N ASN A 71 9.12 9.27 26.46
CA ASN A 71 8.32 10.01 27.42
C ASN A 71 8.48 9.47 28.84
N VAL A 72 8.41 8.15 29.03
CA VAL A 72 8.61 7.51 30.33
C VAL A 72 9.97 7.87 30.91
N LEU A 73 11.04 7.71 30.13
CA LEU A 73 12.39 8.05 30.59
C LEU A 73 12.59 9.55 30.86
N ASN A 74 11.94 10.40 30.07
CA ASN A 74 11.97 11.84 30.30
C ASN A 74 11.20 12.23 31.59
N GLU A 75 10.10 11.56 31.90
CA GLU A 75 9.37 11.71 33.18
C GLU A 75 10.20 11.21 34.37
N GLU A 76 11.00 10.17 34.18
CA GLU A 76 11.99 9.70 35.16
C GLU A 76 13.21 10.63 35.29
N GLY A 77 13.32 11.65 34.44
CA GLY A 77 14.32 12.71 34.51
C GLY A 77 15.60 12.46 33.69
N VAL A 78 15.58 11.52 32.73
CA VAL A 78 16.65 11.36 31.75
C VAL A 78 16.66 12.56 30.80
N THR A 79 17.84 13.12 30.53
CA THR A 79 18.01 14.30 29.67
C THR A 79 18.96 14.03 28.51
N ASP A 80 18.86 14.85 27.46
CA ASP A 80 19.83 14.88 26.37
C ASP A 80 21.24 15.19 26.89
N THR A 81 22.22 14.44 26.38
CA THR A 81 23.64 14.71 26.65
C THR A 81 24.15 15.90 25.85
N THR A 82 25.33 16.41 26.21
CA THR A 82 25.94 17.56 25.51
C THR A 82 27.40 17.31 25.19
N ASP A 83 27.88 17.87 24.06
CA ASP A 83 29.29 17.89 23.66
C ASP A 83 29.97 16.50 23.48
N PHE A 84 29.22 15.44 23.17
CA PHE A 84 29.76 14.11 22.86
C PHE A 84 29.66 13.78 21.36
N HIS A 85 30.74 13.22 20.80
CA HIS A 85 30.75 12.63 19.46
C HIS A 85 31.81 11.52 19.37
N LEU A 86 31.40 10.35 18.92
CA LEU A 86 32.23 9.18 18.68
C LEU A 86 31.94 8.65 17.28
N ALA A 87 32.98 8.38 16.50
CA ALA A 87 32.88 7.69 15.21
C ALA A 87 33.69 6.40 15.29
N LEU A 88 33.05 5.29 14.95
CA LEU A 88 33.65 3.95 14.90
C LEU A 88 33.75 3.54 13.43
N LYS A 89 34.94 3.16 12.99
CA LYS A 89 35.13 2.71 11.62
C LYS A 89 34.52 1.33 11.43
N SER A 90 34.08 1.03 10.21
CA SER A 90 33.57 -0.28 9.81
C SER A 90 34.45 -1.45 10.26
N SER A 91 35.78 -1.28 10.22
CA SER A 91 36.76 -2.30 10.61
C SER A 91 36.91 -2.52 12.13
N GLU A 92 36.28 -1.68 12.97
CA GLU A 92 36.40 -1.72 14.44
C GLU A 92 35.31 -2.56 15.12
N TYR A 93 34.64 -3.44 14.39
CA TYR A 93 33.63 -4.35 14.93
C TYR A 93 34.21 -5.31 15.99
N SER A 94 33.41 -5.63 17.00
CA SER A 94 33.73 -6.58 18.07
C SER A 94 33.37 -8.01 17.70
N ASP A 95 32.28 -8.22 16.97
CA ASP A 95 31.84 -9.52 16.46
C ASP A 95 30.97 -9.37 15.20
N MET A 96 30.81 -10.45 14.43
CA MET A 96 29.88 -10.49 13.28
C MET A 96 29.50 -11.92 12.91
N ASN A 97 28.31 -12.09 12.32
CA ASN A 97 27.95 -13.37 11.71
C ASN A 97 28.58 -13.50 10.32
N LYS A 98 29.49 -14.46 10.14
CA LYS A 98 30.11 -14.73 8.84
C LYS A 98 29.12 -15.19 7.78
N LYS A 99 27.97 -15.74 8.18
CA LYS A 99 26.86 -16.03 7.26
C LYS A 99 26.07 -14.73 7.08
N GLY A 100 25.93 -14.28 5.84
CA GLY A 100 25.21 -13.04 5.52
C GLY A 100 26.05 -11.75 5.63
N THR A 101 27.36 -11.84 5.88
CA THR A 101 28.28 -10.68 5.84
C THR A 101 29.50 -10.92 4.95
N SER A 102 30.07 -9.84 4.45
CA SER A 102 31.31 -9.84 3.68
C SER A 102 32.18 -8.61 4.00
N ILE A 103 33.45 -8.63 3.59
CA ILE A 103 34.36 -7.49 3.72
C ILE A 103 34.69 -7.01 2.32
N GLU A 104 34.29 -5.79 2.01
CA GLU A 104 34.53 -5.12 0.74
C GLU A 104 35.75 -4.20 0.84
N THR A 105 36.52 -4.10 -0.24
CA THR A 105 37.73 -3.26 -0.28
C THR A 105 37.62 -2.18 -1.34
N ASN A 106 37.99 -0.95 -0.98
CA ASN A 106 37.99 0.20 -1.88
C ASN A 106 36.61 0.51 -2.51
N LEU A 107 35.55 0.43 -1.72
CA LEU A 107 34.16 0.60 -2.17
C LEU A 107 33.83 2.10 -2.38
N GLY A 108 33.09 2.42 -3.44
CA GLY A 108 32.60 3.77 -3.68
C GLY A 108 33.68 4.85 -3.91
N GLY A 109 34.91 4.43 -4.23
CA GLY A 109 36.05 5.34 -4.36
C GLY A 109 36.75 5.69 -3.04
N GLU A 110 36.25 5.21 -1.90
CA GLU A 110 36.91 5.36 -0.60
C GLU A 110 37.89 4.20 -0.35
N THR A 111 39.06 4.49 0.22
CA THR A 111 40.07 3.47 0.52
C THR A 111 39.85 2.89 1.92
N GLY A 112 39.72 1.57 2.02
CA GLY A 112 39.49 0.91 3.31
C GLY A 112 38.92 -0.50 3.17
N GLU A 113 38.72 -1.16 4.31
CA GLU A 113 37.93 -2.38 4.45
C GLU A 113 36.58 -2.01 5.06
N PHE A 114 35.49 -2.43 4.43
CA PHE A 114 34.12 -2.11 4.82
C PHE A 114 33.34 -3.41 5.03
N VAL A 115 32.72 -3.54 6.20
CA VAL A 115 31.78 -4.63 6.49
C VAL A 115 30.50 -4.38 5.71
N ALA A 116 30.12 -5.37 4.91
CA ALA A 116 28.89 -5.40 4.15
C ALA A 116 27.95 -6.47 4.70
N LEU A 117 26.71 -6.07 4.97
CA LEU A 117 25.59 -6.94 5.26
C LEU A 117 24.95 -7.34 3.93
N THR A 118 25.07 -8.60 3.52
CA THR A 118 24.75 -9.04 2.15
C THR A 118 23.59 -10.03 2.07
N GLY A 119 23.03 -10.48 3.18
CA GLY A 119 21.93 -11.43 3.18
C GLY A 119 21.49 -11.88 4.56
N GLN A 120 20.54 -12.82 4.56
CA GLN A 120 19.88 -13.33 5.75
C GLN A 120 20.87 -13.81 6.83
N ASP A 121 20.50 -13.56 8.09
CA ASP A 121 21.32 -13.76 9.30
C ASP A 121 22.54 -12.85 9.43
N GLY A 122 22.81 -11.99 8.45
CA GLY A 122 23.94 -11.07 8.48
C GLY A 122 23.79 -10.04 9.59
N TRP A 123 24.77 -9.95 10.48
CA TRP A 123 24.84 -8.90 11.48
C TRP A 123 26.28 -8.58 11.86
N VAL A 124 26.51 -7.35 12.30
CA VAL A 124 27.79 -6.86 12.83
C VAL A 124 27.57 -6.12 14.13
N GLU A 125 28.46 -6.31 15.08
CA GLU A 125 28.39 -5.72 16.41
C GLU A 125 29.63 -4.86 16.69
N TYR A 126 29.43 -3.73 17.38
CA TYR A 126 30.47 -2.82 17.83
C TYR A 126 30.36 -2.60 19.33
N THR A 127 31.51 -2.45 19.99
CA THR A 127 31.59 -2.09 21.42
C THR A 127 32.08 -0.65 21.54
N PHE A 128 31.42 0.13 22.40
CA PHE A 128 31.76 1.52 22.63
C PHE A 128 31.54 1.94 24.08
N THR A 129 32.03 3.12 24.46
CA THR A 129 31.90 3.64 25.82
C THR A 129 31.37 5.07 25.78
N VAL A 130 30.41 5.37 26.63
CA VAL A 130 29.85 6.73 26.80
C VAL A 130 30.16 7.28 28.21
N PRO A 131 30.41 8.60 28.34
CA PRO A 131 30.95 9.18 29.57
C PRO A 131 29.90 9.45 30.65
N GLU A 132 28.64 9.63 30.25
CA GLU A 132 27.56 10.04 31.16
C GLU A 132 26.24 9.34 30.80
N ASN A 133 25.35 9.26 31.79
CA ASN A 133 24.00 8.77 31.61
C ASN A 133 23.15 9.83 30.90
N GLY A 134 22.44 9.45 29.84
CA GLY A 134 21.51 10.35 29.15
C GLY A 134 21.09 9.83 27.78
N PHE A 135 20.42 10.68 27.01
CA PHE A 135 20.07 10.38 25.63
C PHE A 135 21.21 10.71 24.66
N TYR A 136 21.44 9.78 23.74
CA TYR A 136 22.35 9.89 22.61
C TYR A 136 21.59 9.65 21.32
N GLN A 137 22.09 10.20 20.22
CA GLN A 137 21.67 9.87 18.87
C GLN A 137 22.74 9.04 18.18
N MET A 138 22.32 8.26 17.20
CA MET A 138 23.19 7.38 16.43
C MET A 138 22.92 7.54 14.94
N GLY A 139 23.91 7.21 14.11
CA GLY A 139 23.81 7.23 12.66
C GLY A 139 24.94 6.45 12.03
N MET A 140 24.89 6.25 10.72
CA MET A 140 26.02 5.69 9.99
C MET A 140 26.22 6.32 8.63
N SER A 141 27.47 6.35 8.17
CA SER A 141 27.76 6.41 6.74
C SER A 141 27.60 5.03 6.13
N TYR A 142 26.95 4.97 4.97
CA TYR A 142 26.60 3.72 4.32
C TYR A 142 26.75 3.82 2.81
N PHE A 143 26.90 2.65 2.19
CA PHE A 143 26.89 2.47 0.75
C PHE A 143 25.85 1.41 0.41
N ALA A 144 24.75 1.84 -0.23
CA ALA A 144 23.76 0.90 -0.75
C ALA A 144 24.40 0.11 -1.90
N MET A 145 24.63 -1.19 -1.71
CA MET A 145 25.32 -2.02 -2.68
C MET A 145 24.36 -2.44 -3.80
N ASP A 146 24.88 -3.01 -4.89
CA ASP A 146 24.06 -3.54 -5.99
C ASP A 146 23.05 -4.60 -5.48
N GLY A 147 21.79 -4.50 -5.90
CA GLY A 147 20.67 -5.22 -5.31
C GLY A 147 19.39 -5.13 -6.14
N LYS A 148 18.25 -5.54 -5.57
CA LYS A 148 16.93 -5.64 -6.24
C LYS A 148 16.17 -4.31 -6.31
N ARG A 149 16.91 -3.19 -6.40
CA ARG A 149 16.40 -1.80 -6.58
C ARG A 149 15.56 -1.23 -5.43
N SER A 150 15.30 -1.97 -4.35
CA SER A 150 14.57 -1.44 -3.18
C SER A 150 15.53 -0.85 -2.12
N SER A 151 15.05 0.03 -1.24
CA SER A 151 15.88 0.58 -0.15
C SER A 151 16.37 -0.50 0.81
N ALA A 152 17.59 -0.32 1.32
CA ALA A 152 18.15 -1.22 2.32
C ALA A 152 17.45 -1.06 3.67
N ILE A 153 17.18 -2.18 4.32
CA ILE A 153 16.56 -2.22 5.65
C ILE A 153 17.49 -2.96 6.59
N THR A 154 17.75 -2.33 7.74
CA THR A 154 18.46 -2.95 8.85
C THR A 154 17.68 -2.80 10.14
N SER A 155 18.00 -3.59 11.15
CA SER A 155 17.59 -3.32 12.53
C SER A 155 18.80 -3.00 13.39
N VAL A 156 18.56 -2.33 14.53
CA VAL A 156 19.59 -1.98 15.50
C VAL A 156 19.19 -2.45 16.88
N GLN A 157 20.08 -3.22 17.52
CA GLN A 157 19.98 -3.60 18.92
C GLN A 157 21.03 -2.87 19.74
N VAL A 158 20.69 -2.51 20.96
CA VAL A 158 21.60 -1.93 21.96
C VAL A 158 21.68 -2.90 23.13
N ASN A 159 22.89 -3.32 23.50
CA ASN A 159 23.13 -4.32 24.56
C ASN A 159 22.39 -5.66 24.33
N GLY A 160 22.10 -6.02 23.08
CA GLY A 160 21.39 -7.25 22.71
C GLY A 160 19.87 -7.15 22.67
N GLU A 161 19.29 -5.99 23.00
CA GLU A 161 17.84 -5.75 23.04
C GLU A 161 17.43 -4.67 22.04
N TYR A 162 16.17 -4.71 21.60
CA TYR A 162 15.56 -3.59 20.88
C TYR A 162 14.95 -2.64 21.92
N PRO A 163 15.38 -1.37 22.02
CA PRO A 163 14.83 -0.47 23.04
C PRO A 163 13.36 -0.07 22.78
N PHE A 164 12.96 -0.04 21.51
CA PHE A 164 11.63 0.32 21.03
C PHE A 164 11.44 -0.26 19.61
N PHE A 165 10.18 -0.41 19.17
CA PHE A 165 9.91 -1.13 17.91
C PHE A 165 10.49 -0.45 16.67
N GLN A 166 10.60 0.89 16.62
CA GLN A 166 11.22 1.60 15.49
C GLN A 166 12.70 1.22 15.30
N ALA A 167 13.40 0.72 16.33
CA ALA A 167 14.76 0.21 16.20
C ALA A 167 14.83 -1.10 15.38
N LYS A 168 13.70 -1.81 15.25
CA LYS A 168 13.58 -3.04 14.45
C LYS A 168 13.61 -2.76 12.94
N LYS A 169 13.38 -1.53 12.51
CA LYS A 169 13.36 -1.16 11.09
C LYS A 169 13.91 0.24 10.85
N LEU A 170 15.11 0.28 10.30
CA LEU A 170 15.75 1.49 9.80
C LEU A 170 15.91 1.35 8.28
N THR A 171 15.41 2.34 7.54
CA THR A 171 15.51 2.39 6.07
C THR A 171 16.70 3.23 5.65
N PHE A 172 17.44 2.77 4.64
CA PHE A 172 18.57 3.44 4.03
C PHE A 172 18.32 3.53 2.51
N GLU A 173 18.02 4.74 2.04
CA GLU A 173 17.58 4.97 0.67
C GLU A 173 18.70 4.79 -0.35
N ARG A 174 18.31 4.42 -1.57
CA ARG A 174 19.21 4.37 -2.73
C ARG A 174 19.10 5.68 -3.50
N MET A 175 20.09 6.00 -4.31
CA MET A 175 20.06 7.21 -5.12
C MET A 175 19.71 6.87 -6.56
N TRP A 176 18.87 7.70 -7.17
CA TRP A 176 18.41 7.53 -8.54
C TRP A 176 18.57 8.82 -9.32
N LYS A 177 18.78 8.68 -10.63
CA LYS A 177 18.79 9.79 -11.59
C LYS A 177 18.15 9.34 -12.90
N GLU A 178 17.86 10.28 -13.78
CA GLU A 178 17.46 9.94 -15.15
C GLU A 178 18.68 9.52 -16.00
N GLY A 179 18.51 8.45 -16.77
CA GLY A 179 19.54 7.76 -17.54
C GLY A 179 19.70 8.23 -18.99
N GLY A 180 18.92 9.21 -19.45
CA GLY A 180 18.94 9.68 -20.84
C GLY A 180 18.15 10.96 -21.07
N ASP A 181 18.12 11.42 -22.32
CA ASP A 181 17.33 12.59 -22.74
C ASP A 181 15.82 12.26 -22.71
N THR A 182 14.99 13.29 -22.49
CA THR A 182 13.54 13.20 -22.67
C THR A 182 13.18 12.71 -24.07
N TRP A 183 12.30 11.70 -24.16
CA TRP A 183 11.77 11.20 -25.42
C TRP A 183 10.31 11.63 -25.63
N PHE A 184 9.94 11.83 -26.90
CA PHE A 184 8.63 12.24 -27.39
C PHE A 184 8.09 11.24 -28.40
N ASP A 185 6.80 10.94 -28.33
CA ASP A 185 6.12 10.21 -29.40
C ASP A 185 5.94 11.08 -30.66
N ASN A 186 5.49 10.46 -31.76
CA ASN A 186 5.19 11.16 -33.01
C ASN A 186 3.99 12.15 -32.92
N GLN A 187 3.32 12.23 -31.77
CA GLN A 187 2.27 13.19 -31.46
C GLN A 187 2.78 14.37 -30.62
N GLY A 188 4.05 14.32 -30.17
CA GLY A 188 4.70 15.34 -29.36
C GLY A 188 4.48 15.19 -27.85
N ASN A 189 3.90 14.08 -27.38
CA ASN A 189 3.73 13.80 -25.95
C ASN A 189 5.06 13.41 -25.32
N GLU A 190 5.35 13.97 -24.15
CA GLU A 190 6.55 13.70 -23.36
C GLU A 190 6.40 12.44 -22.50
N PHE A 191 7.47 11.64 -22.41
CA PHE A 191 7.56 10.47 -21.53
C PHE A 191 8.70 10.62 -20.52
N ASN A 192 8.52 10.03 -19.34
CA ASN A 192 9.56 10.01 -18.31
C ASN A 192 10.76 9.21 -18.84
N PRO A 193 12.01 9.73 -18.73
CA PRO A 193 13.18 8.95 -19.08
C PRO A 193 13.38 7.74 -18.16
N GLU A 194 14.18 6.78 -18.62
CA GLU A 194 14.64 5.66 -17.78
C GLU A 194 15.30 6.19 -16.50
N ARG A 195 15.02 5.54 -15.36
CA ARG A 195 15.66 5.88 -14.08
C ARG A 195 16.72 4.87 -13.76
N VAL A 196 17.95 5.36 -13.63
CA VAL A 196 19.14 4.57 -13.40
C VAL A 196 19.61 4.80 -11.98
N GLU A 197 19.93 3.70 -11.31
CA GLU A 197 20.51 3.76 -9.98
C GLU A 197 21.89 4.43 -10.01
N THR A 198 22.16 5.25 -9.00
CA THR A 198 23.44 5.92 -8.80
C THR A 198 24.00 5.52 -7.44
N PHE A 199 25.28 5.14 -7.44
CA PHE A 199 25.97 4.66 -6.25
C PHE A 199 26.86 5.74 -5.65
N GLY A 200 26.92 5.79 -4.32
CA GLY A 200 27.77 6.71 -3.58
C GLY A 200 27.60 6.53 -2.08
N TRP A 201 28.58 7.02 -1.32
CA TRP A 201 28.52 7.08 0.13
C TRP A 201 27.49 8.12 0.57
N GLN A 202 26.66 7.75 1.54
CA GLN A 202 25.63 8.59 2.12
C GLN A 202 25.75 8.56 3.64
N GLU A 203 25.43 9.66 4.31
CA GLU A 203 25.33 9.72 5.77
C GLU A 203 23.86 9.78 6.19
N LYS A 204 23.48 8.97 7.18
CA LYS A 204 22.13 8.99 7.73
C LYS A 204 22.11 8.71 9.22
N THR A 205 21.44 9.59 9.95
CA THR A 205 21.08 9.36 11.36
C THR A 205 19.96 8.33 11.48
N PHE A 206 19.98 7.49 12.50
CA PHE A 206 18.90 6.53 12.76
C PHE A 206 17.60 7.29 13.08
N ARG A 207 16.61 7.09 12.23
CA ARG A 207 15.32 7.78 12.23
C ARG A 207 14.23 6.74 12.02
N ASP A 208 13.02 7.09 12.46
CA ASP A 208 11.84 6.30 12.14
C ASP A 208 11.68 6.14 10.62
N SER A 209 11.48 4.90 10.17
CA SER A 209 11.38 4.57 8.74
C SER A 209 10.18 5.21 8.03
N GLN A 210 9.14 5.59 8.79
CA GLN A 210 7.96 6.29 8.29
C GLN A 210 8.07 7.81 8.49
N SER A 211 9.17 8.31 9.07
CA SER A 211 9.36 9.71 9.46
C SER A 211 8.25 10.29 10.34
N LEU A 212 7.59 9.45 11.16
CA LEU A 212 6.62 9.86 12.18
C LEU A 212 7.32 10.58 13.35
N VAL A 213 8.55 10.19 13.67
CA VAL A 213 9.38 10.87 14.66
C VAL A 213 10.14 12.01 14.00
N GLU A 214 9.97 13.23 14.51
CA GLU A 214 10.53 14.45 13.93
C GLU A 214 12.06 14.43 13.85
N GLU A 215 12.68 14.03 14.97
CA GLU A 215 14.12 14.07 15.16
C GLU A 215 14.73 12.66 15.12
N PRO A 216 16.06 12.53 14.94
CA PRO A 216 16.72 11.24 15.09
C PRO A 216 16.39 10.59 16.42
N LEU A 217 16.27 9.26 16.38
CA LEU A 217 15.88 8.44 17.52
C LEU A 217 16.87 8.63 18.67
N ARG A 218 16.34 8.80 19.88
CA ARG A 218 17.12 8.82 21.12
C ARG A 218 17.32 7.41 21.67
N PHE A 219 18.55 7.09 22.03
CA PHE A 219 18.94 5.89 22.75
C PHE A 219 19.41 6.31 24.14
N HIS A 220 18.84 5.70 25.18
CA HIS A 220 19.24 5.94 26.57
C HIS A 220 20.39 5.00 26.86
N LEU A 221 21.50 5.59 27.29
CA LEU A 221 22.71 4.86 27.64
C LEU A 221 23.16 5.32 29.02
N GLU A 222 23.58 4.35 29.84
CA GLU A 222 24.21 4.63 31.12
C GLU A 222 25.71 4.95 30.92
N ALA A 223 26.34 5.58 31.91
CA ALA A 223 27.79 5.80 31.84
C ALA A 223 28.54 4.46 31.89
N GLY A 224 29.19 4.07 30.80
CA GLY A 224 29.83 2.77 30.73
C GLY A 224 30.02 2.23 29.32
N GLU A 225 30.34 0.94 29.26
CA GLU A 225 30.52 0.18 28.02
C GLU A 225 29.18 -0.36 27.53
N HIS A 226 28.93 -0.26 26.23
CA HIS A 226 27.73 -0.71 25.55
C HIS A 226 28.08 -1.42 24.25
N THR A 227 27.14 -2.23 23.76
CA THR A 227 27.22 -2.81 22.43
C THR A 227 26.09 -2.30 21.54
N ILE A 228 26.39 -2.20 20.25
CA ILE A 228 25.40 -1.93 19.21
C ILE A 228 25.55 -2.96 18.10
N ARG A 229 24.45 -3.63 17.77
CA ARG A 229 24.40 -4.61 16.69
C ARG A 229 23.50 -4.12 15.58
N VAL A 230 24.03 -4.11 14.36
CA VAL A 230 23.28 -3.81 13.13
C VAL A 230 22.99 -5.12 12.42
N ASN A 231 21.71 -5.46 12.25
CA ASN A 231 21.27 -6.68 11.59
C ASN A 231 20.72 -6.37 10.19
N TRP A 232 20.98 -7.26 9.24
CA TRP A 232 20.41 -7.24 7.91
C TRP A 232 18.93 -7.65 7.95
N ILE A 233 18.06 -6.91 7.26
CA ILE A 233 16.68 -7.31 7.01
C ILE A 233 16.42 -7.45 5.51
N ARG A 234 16.84 -6.47 4.70
CA ARG A 234 16.56 -6.47 3.26
C ARG A 234 17.59 -5.62 2.51
N GLU A 235 17.98 -6.11 1.32
CA GLU A 235 18.96 -5.52 0.38
C GLU A 235 20.39 -5.35 0.96
N PRO A 236 21.43 -5.50 0.14
CA PRO A 236 22.80 -5.43 0.62
C PRO A 236 23.24 -3.98 0.91
N ILE A 237 23.96 -3.80 2.02
CA ILE A 237 24.44 -2.50 2.50
C ILE A 237 25.82 -2.63 3.13
N ALA A 238 26.73 -1.73 2.77
CA ALA A 238 28.03 -1.60 3.44
C ALA A 238 28.05 -0.45 4.43
N ILE A 239 28.68 -0.66 5.57
CA ILE A 239 28.83 0.32 6.64
C ILE A 239 30.20 0.99 6.49
N GLY A 240 30.25 2.32 6.55
CA GLY A 240 31.47 3.12 6.50
C GLY A 240 31.97 3.46 7.90
N GLU A 241 31.22 4.31 8.58
CA GLU A 241 31.44 4.71 9.98
C GLU A 241 30.11 4.70 10.72
N LEU A 242 30.14 4.26 11.98
CA LEU A 242 29.03 4.36 12.92
C LEU A 242 29.28 5.54 13.85
N HIS A 243 28.32 6.47 13.92
CA HIS A 243 28.39 7.68 14.70
C HIS A 243 27.47 7.57 15.92
N ILE A 244 27.99 7.93 17.10
CA ILE A 244 27.24 8.06 18.35
C ILE A 244 27.53 9.47 18.88
N PHE A 245 26.50 10.29 19.07
CA PHE A 245 26.67 11.71 19.36
C PHE A 245 25.55 12.26 20.24
N SER A 246 25.83 13.38 20.92
CA SER A 246 24.82 14.10 21.67
C SER A 246 23.74 14.68 20.75
N PRO A 247 22.45 14.69 21.16
CA PRO A 247 21.38 15.24 20.34
C PRO A 247 21.66 16.66 19.82
N ILE A 248 21.49 16.86 18.50
CA ILE A 248 21.79 18.14 17.84
C ILE A 248 20.61 19.10 18.01
N GLN A 249 20.88 20.28 18.60
CA GLN A 249 19.90 21.37 18.63
C GLN A 249 20.19 22.38 17.52
N HIS A 250 19.28 22.48 16.55
CA HIS A 250 19.37 23.50 15.50
C HIS A 250 19.01 24.89 16.05
N PRO A 251 19.79 25.94 15.73
CA PRO A 251 19.43 27.30 16.11
C PRO A 251 18.14 27.73 15.40
N THR A 252 17.40 28.63 16.03
CA THR A 252 16.24 29.29 15.41
C THR A 252 16.69 30.26 14.32
N TYR A 253 15.80 30.57 13.37
CA TYR A 253 16.10 31.55 12.34
C TYR A 253 16.43 32.93 12.93
N GLU A 254 15.82 33.32 14.05
CA GLU A 254 16.13 34.58 14.72
C GLU A 254 17.58 34.62 15.21
N GLU A 255 18.08 33.53 15.78
CA GLU A 255 19.48 33.40 16.20
C GLU A 255 20.43 33.41 15.00
N VAL A 256 20.10 32.68 13.94
CA VAL A 256 20.88 32.67 12.69
C VAL A 256 20.90 34.06 12.03
N ARG A 257 19.77 34.78 12.00
CA ARG A 257 19.66 36.16 11.50
C ARG A 257 20.54 37.12 12.31
N ALA A 258 20.61 36.95 13.63
CA ALA A 258 21.52 37.71 14.48
C ALA A 258 22.99 37.39 14.17
N GLN A 259 23.32 36.12 13.92
CA GLN A 259 24.66 35.71 13.50
C GLN A 259 25.04 36.33 12.14
N TYR A 260 24.15 36.30 11.15
CA TYR A 260 24.37 36.93 9.84
C TYR A 260 24.62 38.43 9.97
N SER A 261 23.83 39.10 10.82
CA SER A 261 24.02 40.52 11.12
C SER A 261 25.38 40.80 11.77
N SER A 262 25.84 39.92 12.66
CA SER A 262 27.16 40.04 13.32
C SER A 262 28.34 39.81 12.36
N LYS A 263 28.18 38.90 11.38
CA LYS A 263 29.15 38.63 10.32
C LYS A 263 29.13 39.67 9.20
N GLY A 264 28.15 40.57 9.19
CA GLY A 264 28.01 41.64 8.21
C GLY A 264 27.46 41.19 6.86
N TYR A 265 26.85 40.01 6.78
CA TYR A 265 26.25 39.50 5.55
C TYR A 265 25.11 40.42 5.07
N GLN A 266 25.06 40.65 3.77
CA GLN A 266 24.09 41.56 3.16
C GLN A 266 23.19 40.80 2.18
N PRO A 267 21.90 41.20 2.07
CA PRO A 267 21.04 40.78 0.97
C PRO A 267 21.70 41.05 -0.38
N VAL A 268 21.61 40.07 -1.27
CA VAL A 268 21.88 40.32 -2.68
C VAL A 268 20.83 41.28 -3.27
N GLN A 269 21.12 41.86 -4.43
CA GLN A 269 20.21 42.75 -5.17
C GLN A 269 20.11 42.32 -6.63
N ASP A 270 18.93 42.47 -7.23
CA ASP A 270 18.65 42.18 -8.64
C ASP A 270 19.12 40.78 -9.10
N VAL A 271 18.93 39.74 -8.27
CA VAL A 271 19.24 38.34 -8.63
C VAL A 271 17.99 37.48 -8.53
N SER A 272 17.77 36.63 -9.52
CA SER A 272 16.73 35.60 -9.50
C SER A 272 17.24 34.38 -10.25
N VAL A 273 17.22 33.24 -9.58
CA VAL A 273 17.55 31.91 -10.10
C VAL A 273 16.28 31.08 -9.98
N LYS A 274 15.81 30.55 -11.11
CA LYS A 274 14.67 29.64 -11.17
C LYS A 274 15.18 28.24 -11.51
N ILE A 275 14.74 27.27 -10.74
CA ILE A 275 15.05 25.85 -10.91
C ILE A 275 13.71 25.16 -11.20
N GLN A 276 13.61 24.47 -12.34
CA GLN A 276 12.40 23.71 -12.64
C GLN A 276 12.36 22.44 -11.81
N ALA A 277 11.20 22.10 -11.25
CA ALA A 277 11.09 21.00 -10.31
C ALA A 277 11.33 19.65 -10.97
N GLU A 278 10.98 19.51 -12.25
CA GLU A 278 11.19 18.32 -13.06
C GLU A 278 12.68 18.03 -13.36
N GLU A 279 13.58 18.98 -13.09
CA GLU A 279 15.04 18.87 -13.27
C GLU A 279 15.76 18.36 -12.01
N ALA A 280 15.06 17.64 -11.12
CA ALA A 280 15.67 17.02 -9.94
C ALA A 280 16.88 16.16 -10.31
N THR A 281 18.05 16.47 -9.75
CA THR A 281 19.34 15.85 -10.09
C THR A 281 19.51 14.49 -9.44
N LEU A 282 19.05 14.36 -8.20
CA LEU A 282 19.04 13.12 -7.42
C LEU A 282 17.70 12.94 -6.72
N ARG A 283 17.33 11.67 -6.53
CA ARG A 283 16.11 11.29 -5.81
C ARG A 283 16.33 9.99 -5.04
N SER A 284 15.60 9.83 -3.95
CA SER A 284 15.74 8.70 -3.02
C SER A 284 15.05 7.41 -3.47
N ASP A 285 14.17 7.51 -4.46
CA ASP A 285 13.22 6.47 -4.82
C ASP A 285 12.90 6.58 -6.32
N PRO A 286 12.88 5.47 -7.07
CA PRO A 286 12.60 5.51 -8.51
C PRO A 286 11.15 5.94 -8.82
N THR A 287 10.19 5.84 -7.89
CA THR A 287 8.81 6.27 -8.18
C THR A 287 8.70 7.78 -8.35
N LEU A 288 9.65 8.54 -7.80
CA LEU A 288 9.68 10.00 -7.89
C LEU A 288 9.91 10.43 -9.35
N LYS A 289 8.86 10.97 -9.96
CA LYS A 289 8.79 11.22 -11.40
C LYS A 289 8.24 12.60 -11.74
N ARG A 290 8.43 12.97 -13.00
CA ARG A 290 7.77 14.13 -13.60
C ARG A 290 6.31 13.79 -13.89
N VAL A 291 5.43 14.77 -13.71
CA VAL A 291 3.98 14.65 -13.86
C VAL A 291 3.47 15.81 -14.70
N GLU A 292 2.46 15.55 -15.54
CA GLU A 292 1.76 16.62 -16.26
C GLU A 292 0.81 17.37 -15.32
N ASP A 293 0.89 18.68 -15.35
CA ASP A 293 -0.13 19.59 -14.88
C ASP A 293 -0.57 20.55 -16.00
N ARG A 294 -1.87 20.84 -16.05
CA ARG A 294 -2.49 21.66 -17.11
C ARG A 294 -2.88 23.06 -16.63
N GLU A 295 -2.41 23.51 -15.47
CA GLU A 295 -2.61 24.88 -15.04
C GLU A 295 -1.83 25.84 -15.97
N PRO A 296 -2.46 26.88 -16.55
CA PRO A 296 -1.82 27.67 -17.61
C PRO A 296 -0.54 28.43 -17.27
N LEU A 297 -0.20 28.62 -15.98
CA LEU A 297 1.07 29.21 -15.54
C LEU A 297 2.14 28.18 -15.18
N THR A 298 1.83 26.88 -15.22
CA THR A 298 2.83 25.83 -15.01
C THR A 298 3.85 25.83 -16.14
N GLU A 299 5.13 25.67 -15.82
CA GLU A 299 6.22 25.85 -16.79
C GLU A 299 7.04 24.56 -16.92
N PRO A 300 7.22 23.99 -18.13
CA PRO A 300 6.68 24.41 -19.42
C PRO A 300 5.20 24.04 -19.65
N PHE A 301 4.44 24.89 -20.35
CA PHE A 301 3.05 24.60 -20.73
C PHE A 301 2.92 24.33 -22.23
N ASN A 302 2.37 23.18 -22.60
CA ASN A 302 1.96 22.87 -23.98
C ASN A 302 0.47 22.47 -24.00
N PRO A 303 -0.40 23.25 -24.67
CA PRO A 303 -1.82 22.90 -24.76
C PRO A 303 -2.07 21.69 -25.66
N ASP A 304 -1.14 21.41 -26.60
CA ASP A 304 -1.33 20.49 -27.71
C ASP A 304 -0.75 19.10 -27.46
N ALA A 305 0.02 18.89 -26.39
CA ALA A 305 0.62 17.60 -26.05
C ALA A 305 0.82 17.43 -24.53
N ILE A 306 0.96 16.19 -24.08
CA ILE A 306 1.34 15.89 -22.69
C ILE A 306 2.75 16.44 -22.45
N THR A 307 2.92 17.27 -21.43
CA THR A 307 4.22 17.83 -21.02
C THR A 307 4.43 17.56 -19.55
N LEU A 308 5.57 16.98 -19.18
CA LEU A 308 5.85 16.57 -17.81
C LEU A 308 6.55 17.70 -17.05
N ASN A 309 5.75 18.70 -16.69
CA ASN A 309 6.16 20.04 -16.24
C ASN A 309 6.09 20.28 -14.73
N THR A 310 5.82 19.23 -13.96
CA THR A 310 5.85 19.29 -12.49
C THR A 310 6.49 18.02 -11.95
N PHE A 311 6.81 18.03 -10.65
CA PHE A 311 7.47 16.92 -9.97
C PHE A 311 6.69 16.45 -8.75
N GLY A 312 6.68 15.13 -8.55
CA GLY A 312 6.16 14.49 -7.35
C GLY A 312 4.68 14.14 -7.42
N GLY A 313 3.85 14.87 -6.67
CA GLY A 313 2.42 14.61 -6.54
C GLY A 313 2.13 13.32 -5.78
N SER A 314 1.32 12.43 -6.36
CA SER A 314 1.00 11.14 -5.73
C SER A 314 2.23 10.27 -5.52
N SER A 315 3.27 10.41 -6.35
CA SER A 315 4.50 9.62 -6.22
C SER A 315 5.41 10.05 -5.06
N TRP A 316 5.20 11.25 -4.50
CA TRP A 316 6.08 11.85 -3.48
C TRP A 316 5.33 12.08 -2.18
N ARG A 317 5.08 10.99 -1.46
CA ARG A 317 4.13 10.93 -0.34
C ARG A 317 4.63 10.19 0.91
N ASN A 318 5.59 9.28 0.75
CA ASN A 318 6.05 8.41 1.83
C ASN A 318 7.15 9.08 2.65
N GLY A 319 7.11 8.94 3.97
CA GLY A 319 8.16 9.48 4.85
C GLY A 319 9.56 9.03 4.45
N GLY A 320 10.53 9.95 4.52
CA GLY A 320 11.92 9.71 4.13
C GLY A 320 12.19 9.84 2.62
N GLN A 321 11.16 9.89 1.77
CA GLN A 321 11.37 10.16 0.34
C GLN A 321 11.91 11.59 0.15
N TRP A 322 12.98 11.73 -0.63
CA TRP A 322 13.58 13.04 -0.91
C TRP A 322 13.95 13.20 -2.38
N ALA A 323 13.95 14.47 -2.81
CA ALA A 323 14.46 14.91 -4.09
C ALA A 323 15.42 16.09 -3.86
N GLU A 324 16.44 16.16 -4.71
CA GLU A 324 17.50 17.16 -4.63
C GLU A 324 17.67 17.86 -5.97
N TRP A 325 17.92 19.17 -5.90
CA TRP A 325 18.20 20.02 -7.04
C TRP A 325 19.52 20.74 -6.84
N GLU A 326 20.28 20.87 -7.92
CA GLU A 326 21.51 21.66 -7.98
C GLU A 326 21.23 23.04 -8.57
N PHE A 327 21.86 24.08 -8.02
CA PHE A 327 21.74 25.43 -8.55
C PHE A 327 22.99 26.27 -8.28
N ASP A 328 23.21 27.29 -9.12
CA ASP A 328 24.32 28.22 -8.96
C ASP A 328 23.86 29.54 -8.31
N ALA A 329 24.47 29.90 -7.19
CA ALA A 329 24.37 31.22 -6.60
C ALA A 329 25.39 32.17 -7.28
N PRO A 330 24.95 33.20 -8.03
CA PRO A 330 25.86 34.01 -8.85
C PRO A 330 26.76 34.97 -8.05
N LYS A 331 26.52 35.15 -6.75
CA LYS A 331 27.36 35.95 -5.86
C LYS A 331 27.09 35.59 -4.39
N SER A 332 28.11 35.65 -3.55
CA SER A 332 27.91 35.44 -2.10
C SER A 332 26.96 36.48 -1.50
N GLY A 333 25.99 36.06 -0.68
CA GLY A 333 25.09 36.96 0.04
C GLY A 333 23.83 36.29 0.57
N LEU A 334 22.89 37.10 1.05
CA LEU A 334 21.61 36.61 1.60
C LEU A 334 20.52 36.58 0.52
N TYR A 335 19.92 35.40 0.33
CA TYR A 335 18.88 35.09 -0.63
C TYR A 335 17.56 34.74 0.06
N ALA A 336 16.43 34.98 -0.59
CA ALA A 336 15.14 34.43 -0.21
C ALA A 336 14.77 33.27 -1.13
N ILE A 337 14.24 32.19 -0.56
CA ILE A 337 13.84 30.99 -1.30
C ILE A 337 12.32 30.86 -1.26
N GLY A 338 11.70 30.53 -2.38
CA GLY A 338 10.28 30.21 -2.45
C GLY A 338 9.97 29.19 -3.54
N MET A 339 8.77 28.63 -3.49
CA MET A 339 8.39 27.45 -4.26
C MET A 339 6.96 27.60 -4.75
N ARG A 340 6.72 27.33 -6.04
CA ARG A 340 5.37 27.17 -6.58
C ARG A 340 4.97 25.72 -6.41
N PHE A 341 3.88 25.47 -5.69
CA PHE A 341 3.46 24.11 -5.32
C PHE A 341 1.94 23.94 -5.39
N GLY A 342 1.51 22.69 -5.52
CA GLY A 342 0.14 22.25 -5.45
C GLY A 342 -0.08 21.33 -4.25
N GLN A 343 -1.06 21.65 -3.41
CA GLN A 343 -1.49 20.80 -2.30
C GLN A 343 -3.02 20.74 -2.21
N TRP A 344 -3.59 19.67 -2.78
CA TRP A 344 -5.03 19.41 -2.80
C TRP A 344 -5.38 17.93 -2.56
N TYR A 345 -4.47 17.15 -1.98
CA TYR A 345 -4.61 15.69 -1.87
C TYR A 345 -5.53 15.27 -0.72
N ILE A 346 -5.30 15.79 0.48
CA ILE A 346 -6.11 15.50 1.67
C ILE A 346 -6.83 16.77 2.09
N ASN A 347 -8.16 16.69 2.15
CA ASN A 347 -9.00 17.87 2.33
C ASN A 347 -8.69 18.57 3.66
N GLY A 348 -8.31 19.83 3.61
CA GLY A 348 -8.04 20.65 4.80
C GLY A 348 -6.78 20.29 5.58
N ILE A 349 -6.05 19.22 5.22
CA ILE A 349 -4.83 18.79 5.91
C ILE A 349 -3.60 19.41 5.21
N PRO A 350 -2.77 20.19 5.94
CA PRO A 350 -1.52 20.67 5.38
C PRO A 350 -0.49 19.55 5.29
N THR A 351 0.52 19.73 4.44
CA THR A 351 1.67 18.82 4.36
C THR A 351 2.94 19.45 4.84
N GLN A 352 3.88 18.62 5.31
CA GLN A 352 5.16 19.09 5.83
C GLN A 352 6.34 18.57 5.00
N ARG A 353 7.40 19.38 4.93
CA ARG A 353 8.67 19.02 4.32
C ARG A 353 9.83 19.49 5.17
N LYS A 354 10.89 18.70 5.17
CA LYS A 354 12.18 19.09 5.71
C LYS A 354 13.08 19.59 4.58
N ILE A 355 13.76 20.72 4.80
CA ILE A 355 14.61 21.37 3.79
C ILE A 355 16.07 21.35 4.23
N TYR A 356 16.93 20.91 3.33
CA TYR A 356 18.38 20.97 3.48
C TYR A 356 18.97 21.89 2.41
N ILE A 357 20.03 22.60 2.79
CA ILE A 357 20.91 23.33 1.88
C ILE A 357 22.31 22.76 2.06
N ASP A 358 22.92 22.30 0.97
CA ASP A 358 24.25 21.66 0.98
C ASP A 358 24.35 20.49 1.98
N GLY A 359 23.28 19.69 2.10
CA GLY A 359 23.21 18.53 3.00
C GLY A 359 22.86 18.85 4.46
N GLU A 360 22.78 20.13 4.83
CA GLU A 360 22.56 20.56 6.22
C GLU A 360 21.20 21.24 6.40
N VAL A 361 20.59 21.06 7.59
CA VAL A 361 19.37 21.79 7.97
C VAL A 361 19.77 23.20 8.41
N PRO A 362 19.39 24.27 7.69
CA PRO A 362 19.94 25.61 7.95
C PRO A 362 19.59 26.18 9.34
N PHE A 363 18.38 25.89 9.83
CA PHE A 363 17.86 26.31 11.13
C PHE A 363 16.58 25.51 11.45
N LYS A 364 16.15 25.55 12.72
CA LYS A 364 15.06 24.72 13.27
C LYS A 364 13.77 24.75 12.43
N GLU A 365 13.37 25.91 11.93
CA GLU A 365 12.14 26.09 11.15
C GLU A 365 12.18 25.37 9.79
N MET A 366 13.35 24.93 9.31
CA MET A 366 13.47 24.13 8.09
C MET A 366 13.29 22.62 8.34
N THR A 367 13.18 22.18 9.59
CA THR A 367 12.82 20.80 9.92
C THR A 367 11.36 20.51 9.54
N ASN A 368 10.46 21.48 9.76
CA ASN A 368 9.02 21.34 9.54
C ASN A 368 8.46 22.53 8.73
N VAL A 369 8.67 22.53 7.42
CA VAL A 369 8.07 23.55 6.54
C VAL A 369 6.65 23.13 6.15
N LEU A 370 5.66 23.91 6.59
CA LEU A 370 4.24 23.63 6.36
C LEU A 370 3.74 24.21 5.01
N TYR A 371 3.09 23.35 4.22
CA TYR A 371 2.45 23.63 2.94
C TYR A 371 0.94 23.44 3.08
N PRO A 372 0.15 24.53 3.17
CA PRO A 372 -1.27 24.45 3.46
C PRO A 372 -2.08 23.91 2.27
N TYR A 373 -3.23 23.29 2.58
CA TYR A 373 -4.18 22.81 1.59
C TYR A 373 -4.90 23.97 0.88
N GLU A 374 -4.89 23.93 -0.46
CA GLU A 374 -5.71 24.79 -1.32
C GLU A 374 -5.95 24.11 -2.67
N GLN A 375 -7.15 24.24 -3.22
CA GLN A 375 -7.50 23.71 -4.55
C GLN A 375 -6.97 24.58 -5.70
N SER A 376 -5.75 25.09 -5.55
CA SER A 376 -5.03 25.90 -6.53
C SER A 376 -3.54 25.88 -6.22
N PHE A 377 -2.72 26.23 -7.21
CA PHE A 377 -1.30 26.47 -6.98
C PHE A 377 -1.06 27.64 -6.04
N GLN A 378 -0.03 27.51 -5.23
CA GLN A 378 0.37 28.46 -4.20
C GLN A 378 1.85 28.80 -4.32
N MET A 379 2.23 29.98 -3.84
CA MET A 379 3.63 30.43 -3.75
C MET A 379 4.06 30.43 -2.28
N LYS A 380 4.78 29.39 -1.85
CA LYS A 380 5.38 29.33 -0.51
C LYS A 380 6.68 30.11 -0.52
N LYS A 381 6.78 31.10 0.37
CA LYS A 381 8.07 31.73 0.70
C LYS A 381 8.58 31.04 1.96
N LEU A 382 9.81 30.54 1.95
CA LEU A 382 10.38 29.90 3.14
C LEU A 382 10.55 30.97 4.22
N GLY A 383 10.03 30.68 5.41
CA GLY A 383 9.94 31.63 6.53
C GLY A 383 8.52 31.80 7.05
N THR A 384 8.28 32.93 7.71
CA THR A 384 6.96 33.26 8.27
C THR A 384 5.99 33.72 7.20
N LYS A 385 4.69 33.77 7.53
CA LYS A 385 3.65 34.30 6.63
C LYS A 385 3.89 35.78 6.27
N GLU A 386 4.59 36.52 7.13
CA GLU A 386 4.78 37.97 7.03
C GLU A 386 6.15 38.33 6.42
N GLU A 387 7.22 37.64 6.81
CA GLU A 387 8.59 37.87 6.34
C GLU A 387 9.27 36.56 5.87
N PRO A 388 9.89 36.54 4.68
CA PRO A 388 10.70 35.41 4.24
C PRO A 388 11.99 35.31 5.07
N SER A 389 12.40 34.07 5.34
CA SER A 389 13.71 33.77 5.88
C SER A 389 14.79 33.97 4.81
N LEU A 390 15.96 34.41 5.24
CA LEU A 390 17.12 34.64 4.39
C LEU A 390 18.17 33.56 4.60
N PHE A 391 18.75 33.10 3.50
CA PHE A 391 19.77 32.05 3.46
C PHE A 391 21.07 32.64 2.95
N TYR A 392 22.16 32.48 3.70
CA TYR A 392 23.48 32.85 3.22
C TYR A 392 23.98 31.76 2.28
N LEU A 393 24.35 32.15 1.07
CA LEU A 393 24.94 31.27 0.06
C LEU A 393 26.25 31.90 -0.40
N ASP A 394 27.26 31.06 -0.66
CA ASP A 394 28.49 31.51 -1.27
C ASP A 394 28.34 31.60 -2.80
N GLU A 395 29.27 32.24 -3.49
CA GLU A 395 29.28 32.20 -4.96
C GLU A 395 29.70 30.81 -5.43
N GLY A 396 28.84 30.15 -6.21
CA GLY A 396 29.11 28.81 -6.73
C GLY A 396 27.88 27.90 -6.71
N THR A 397 28.14 26.61 -6.86
CA THR A 397 27.12 25.57 -6.93
C THR A 397 26.71 25.12 -5.53
N HIS A 398 25.41 25.00 -5.35
CA HIS A 398 24.75 24.61 -4.11
C HIS A 398 23.68 23.56 -4.40
N THR A 399 23.28 22.82 -3.38
CA THR A 399 22.15 21.89 -3.46
C THR A 399 21.03 22.30 -2.53
N ILE A 400 19.79 22.08 -2.97
CA ILE A 400 18.61 22.12 -2.12
C ILE A 400 17.95 20.74 -2.15
N ARG A 401 17.77 20.14 -0.98
CA ARG A 401 17.07 18.86 -0.84
C ARG A 401 15.80 19.07 -0.06
N MET A 402 14.74 18.43 -0.51
CA MET A 402 13.45 18.43 0.13
C MET A 402 13.06 16.99 0.47
N GLU A 403 12.72 16.74 1.72
CA GLU A 403 12.40 15.41 2.26
C GLU A 403 10.96 15.40 2.78
N VAL A 404 10.22 14.33 2.50
CA VAL A 404 8.91 14.06 3.09
C VAL A 404 9.09 13.80 4.57
N HIS A 405 8.45 14.62 5.39
CA HIS A 405 8.58 14.58 6.83
C HIS A 405 7.20 14.75 7.47
N MET A 406 6.85 13.95 8.49
CA MET A 406 5.53 14.02 9.11
C MET A 406 5.42 15.14 10.15
N GLY A 407 6.57 15.55 10.73
CA GLY A 407 6.65 16.57 11.77
C GLY A 407 5.59 16.36 12.85
N GLU A 408 4.80 17.40 13.12
CA GLU A 408 3.75 17.37 14.16
C GLU A 408 2.63 16.35 13.90
N ILE A 409 2.38 15.94 12.65
CA ILE A 409 1.36 14.93 12.33
C ILE A 409 1.75 13.56 12.89
N GLY A 410 3.05 13.27 12.99
CA GLY A 410 3.52 11.97 13.46
C GLY A 410 3.10 11.66 14.90
N GLY A 411 3.16 12.64 15.81
CA GLY A 411 2.68 12.46 17.20
C GLY A 411 1.16 12.27 17.29
N ILE A 412 0.40 12.89 16.38
CA ILE A 412 -1.06 12.70 16.27
C ILE A 412 -1.36 11.26 15.83
N LEU A 413 -0.66 10.79 14.79
CA LEU A 413 -0.81 9.43 14.27
C LEU A 413 -0.48 8.39 15.35
N GLU A 414 0.59 8.60 16.12
CA GLU A 414 0.95 7.68 17.20
C GLU A 414 -0.09 7.67 18.32
N THR A 415 -0.57 8.84 18.75
CA THR A 415 -1.63 8.95 19.78
C THR A 415 -2.88 8.16 19.38
N VAL A 416 -3.29 8.30 18.12
CA VAL A 416 -4.47 7.62 17.57
C VAL A 416 -4.22 6.10 17.41
N ARG A 417 -3.02 5.71 16.99
CA ARG A 417 -2.60 4.30 16.88
C ARG A 417 -2.59 3.63 18.25
N ASP A 418 -1.99 4.26 19.26
CA ASP A 418 -1.99 3.75 20.63
C ASP A 418 -3.41 3.69 21.22
N THR A 419 -4.26 4.66 20.94
CA THR A 419 -5.68 4.57 21.33
C THR A 419 -6.38 3.37 20.69
N THR A 420 -6.12 3.11 19.40
CA THR A 420 -6.67 1.94 18.69
C THR A 420 -6.22 0.64 19.34
N ARG A 421 -4.95 0.56 19.75
CA ARG A 421 -4.40 -0.56 20.51
C ARG A 421 -5.12 -0.74 21.86
N LYS A 422 -5.22 0.32 22.66
CA LYS A 422 -5.96 0.34 23.93
C LYS A 422 -7.42 -0.12 23.76
N MET A 423 -8.08 0.28 22.68
CA MET A 423 -9.44 -0.17 22.33
C MET A 423 -9.49 -1.68 22.06
N SER A 424 -8.50 -2.23 21.36
CA SER A 424 -8.41 -3.67 21.09
C SER A 424 -8.20 -4.49 22.36
N VAL A 425 -7.31 -4.05 23.26
CA VAL A 425 -7.11 -4.66 24.58
C VAL A 425 -8.42 -4.67 25.37
N LEU A 426 -9.10 -3.53 25.44
CA LEU A 426 -10.37 -3.43 26.17
C LEU A 426 -11.45 -4.32 25.54
N GLY A 427 -11.54 -4.37 24.21
CA GLY A 427 -12.45 -5.25 23.49
C GLY A 427 -12.24 -6.73 23.84
N ARG A 428 -10.98 -7.19 23.93
CA ARG A 428 -10.64 -8.56 24.36
C ARG A 428 -11.01 -8.84 25.81
N GLU A 429 -10.82 -7.89 26.72
CA GLU A 429 -11.26 -8.04 28.12
C GLU A 429 -12.79 -8.17 28.21
N VAL A 430 -13.52 -7.41 27.41
CA VAL A 430 -14.98 -7.56 27.30
C VAL A 430 -15.34 -8.94 26.77
N ILE A 431 -14.72 -9.41 25.69
CA ILE A 431 -14.95 -10.75 25.13
C ILE A 431 -14.63 -11.86 26.14
N ARG A 432 -13.60 -11.71 26.98
CA ARG A 432 -13.27 -12.68 28.04
C ARG A 432 -14.41 -12.83 29.05
N VAL A 433 -15.14 -11.74 29.31
CA VAL A 433 -16.29 -11.73 30.23
C VAL A 433 -17.56 -12.21 29.55
N THR A 434 -17.81 -11.80 28.31
CA THR A 434 -19.12 -11.93 27.65
C THR A 434 -19.19 -13.01 26.56
N GLY A 435 -18.03 -13.52 26.12
CA GLY A 435 -17.88 -14.35 24.94
C GLY A 435 -17.77 -13.53 23.65
N THR A 436 -17.38 -14.17 22.54
CA THR A 436 -17.24 -13.53 21.22
C THR A 436 -18.58 -13.16 20.58
N SER A 437 -19.69 -13.74 21.04
CA SER A 437 -21.05 -13.45 20.58
C SER A 437 -21.98 -13.29 21.80
N PRO A 438 -21.88 -12.15 22.51
CA PRO A 438 -22.65 -11.94 23.72
C PRO A 438 -24.15 -11.83 23.41
N ASP A 439 -24.99 -12.47 24.22
CA ASP A 439 -26.45 -12.32 24.09
C ASP A 439 -26.85 -10.88 24.48
N PRO A 440 -27.46 -10.11 23.57
CA PRO A 440 -27.84 -8.72 23.83
C PRO A 440 -28.94 -8.58 24.89
N ASN A 441 -29.54 -9.67 25.35
CA ASN A 441 -30.57 -9.68 26.39
C ASN A 441 -30.03 -10.06 27.78
N ILE A 442 -28.72 -10.24 27.95
CA ILE A 442 -28.08 -10.51 29.23
C ILE A 442 -27.46 -9.21 29.76
N ASP A 443 -27.77 -8.87 31.02
CA ASP A 443 -27.15 -7.76 31.73
C ASP A 443 -25.77 -8.21 32.25
N TRP A 444 -24.70 -7.62 31.72
CA TRP A 444 -23.32 -7.92 32.10
C TRP A 444 -22.77 -6.83 33.01
N ASP A 445 -22.30 -7.19 34.22
CA ASP A 445 -21.65 -6.24 35.14
C ASP A 445 -20.17 -6.04 34.72
N LEU A 446 -19.97 -5.30 33.63
CA LEU A 446 -18.64 -5.06 33.09
C LEU A 446 -17.80 -4.13 33.99
N ASP A 447 -18.41 -3.11 34.59
CA ASP A 447 -17.69 -2.15 35.46
C ASP A 447 -17.21 -2.83 36.75
N GLY A 448 -17.96 -3.81 37.27
CA GLY A 448 -17.54 -4.64 38.40
C GLY A 448 -16.48 -5.70 38.06
N THR A 449 -16.32 -6.05 36.78
CA THR A 449 -15.47 -7.17 36.35
C THR A 449 -14.18 -6.72 35.67
N ILE A 450 -14.23 -5.68 34.85
CA ILE A 450 -13.10 -5.09 34.13
C ILE A 450 -12.55 -3.93 34.96
N PRO A 451 -11.32 -4.01 35.48
CA PRO A 451 -10.74 -2.96 36.31
C PRO A 451 -10.71 -1.62 35.58
N HIS A 452 -11.22 -0.59 36.25
CA HIS A 452 -11.15 0.80 35.81
C HIS A 452 -11.71 1.03 34.38
N LEU A 453 -12.75 0.28 33.98
CA LEU A 453 -13.38 0.37 32.66
C LEU A 453 -13.74 1.81 32.26
N ILE A 454 -14.52 2.52 33.10
CA ILE A 454 -14.95 3.90 32.84
C ILE A 454 -13.76 4.87 32.74
N PRO A 455 -12.82 4.91 33.71
CA PRO A 455 -11.59 5.70 33.57
C PRO A 455 -10.84 5.47 32.26
N ARG A 456 -10.67 4.20 31.86
CA ARG A 456 -9.94 3.81 30.65
C ARG A 456 -10.64 4.31 29.38
N LEU A 457 -11.97 4.23 29.31
CA LEU A 457 -12.75 4.80 28.21
C LEU A 457 -12.60 6.33 28.13
N HIS A 458 -12.66 7.02 29.27
CA HIS A 458 -12.46 8.48 29.33
C HIS A 458 -11.05 8.91 28.90
N MET A 459 -10.01 8.15 29.30
CA MET A 459 -8.63 8.43 28.89
C MET A 459 -8.46 8.28 27.37
N MET A 460 -8.95 7.19 26.78
CA MET A 460 -8.92 7.01 25.32
C MET A 460 -9.68 8.13 24.58
N ALA A 461 -10.85 8.55 25.10
CA ALA A 461 -11.58 9.68 24.54
C ALA A 461 -10.78 10.99 24.62
N LYS A 462 -10.00 11.19 25.69
CA LYS A 462 -9.11 12.34 25.86
C LYS A 462 -7.93 12.31 24.89
N ASP A 463 -7.34 11.14 24.64
CA ASP A 463 -6.26 10.97 23.68
C ASP A 463 -6.74 11.35 22.25
N VAL A 464 -7.93 10.88 21.86
CA VAL A 464 -8.55 11.24 20.57
C VAL A 464 -8.89 12.73 20.51
N ASP A 465 -9.40 13.33 21.58
CA ASP A 465 -9.69 14.77 21.63
C ASP A 465 -8.41 15.62 21.49
N ASN A 466 -7.33 15.22 22.16
CA ASN A 466 -6.03 15.88 22.01
C ASN A 466 -5.52 15.81 20.56
N ALA A 467 -5.68 14.67 19.90
CA ALA A 467 -5.37 14.53 18.47
C ALA A 467 -6.17 15.51 17.60
N ILE A 468 -7.48 15.68 17.87
CA ILE A 468 -8.34 16.67 17.20
C ILE A 468 -7.82 18.10 17.42
N GLN A 469 -7.48 18.47 18.67
CA GLN A 469 -6.99 19.81 18.97
C GLN A 469 -5.64 20.09 18.29
N SER A 470 -4.76 19.10 18.20
CA SER A 470 -3.48 19.21 17.50
C SER A 470 -3.68 19.46 16.00
N LEU A 471 -4.64 18.78 15.36
CA LEU A 471 -5.00 19.06 13.95
C LEU A 471 -5.48 20.50 13.76
N TYR A 472 -6.29 21.04 14.68
CA TYR A 472 -6.67 22.45 14.63
C TYR A 472 -5.47 23.39 14.82
N GLY A 473 -4.49 23.01 15.65
CA GLY A 473 -3.21 23.71 15.78
C GLY A 473 -2.45 23.83 14.46
N LEU A 474 -2.53 22.81 13.61
CA LEU A 474 -1.95 22.79 12.25
C LEU A 474 -2.73 23.59 11.21
N GLY A 475 -3.88 24.16 11.58
CA GLY A 475 -4.72 24.95 10.69
C GLY A 475 -5.77 24.14 9.93
N VAL A 476 -6.05 22.90 10.35
CA VAL A 476 -7.14 22.09 9.79
C VAL A 476 -8.49 22.76 10.11
N PRO A 477 -9.37 22.97 9.13
CA PRO A 477 -10.68 23.59 9.39
C PRO A 477 -11.60 22.73 10.26
N GLN A 478 -12.36 23.37 11.15
CA GLN A 478 -13.44 22.70 11.88
C GLN A 478 -14.48 22.13 10.91
N GLY A 479 -14.85 20.86 11.11
CA GLY A 479 -15.80 20.14 10.26
C GLY A 479 -15.18 19.50 9.00
N SER A 480 -13.84 19.42 8.91
CA SER A 480 -13.18 18.58 7.91
C SER A 480 -13.56 17.10 8.08
N SER A 481 -13.63 16.35 6.98
CA SER A 481 -13.96 14.91 6.97
C SER A 481 -13.06 14.10 7.90
N GLU A 482 -11.78 14.46 7.92
CA GLU A 482 -10.72 13.80 8.65
C GLU A 482 -10.91 13.99 10.17
N VAL A 483 -11.48 15.11 10.60
CA VAL A 483 -11.76 15.36 12.02
C VAL A 483 -13.07 14.67 12.44
N SER A 484 -14.05 14.55 11.53
CA SER A 484 -15.32 13.87 11.83
C SER A 484 -15.15 12.41 12.25
N THR A 485 -14.23 11.66 11.63
CA THR A 485 -13.93 10.27 12.03
C THR A 485 -13.43 10.20 13.47
N LEU A 486 -12.52 11.09 13.88
CA LEU A 486 -12.01 11.12 15.25
C LEU A 486 -13.12 11.50 16.26
N TYR A 487 -13.98 12.45 15.90
CA TYR A 487 -15.13 12.79 16.75
C TYR A 487 -16.06 11.59 16.97
N GLU A 488 -16.33 10.79 15.93
CA GLU A 488 -17.18 9.60 16.05
C GLU A 488 -16.59 8.58 17.05
N VAL A 489 -15.27 8.39 17.02
CA VAL A 489 -14.56 7.52 17.97
C VAL A 489 -14.68 8.06 19.39
N ARG A 490 -14.30 9.33 19.59
CA ARG A 490 -14.38 10.00 20.90
C ARG A 490 -15.77 9.90 21.51
N ASP A 491 -16.79 10.28 20.74
CA ASP A 491 -18.17 10.34 21.23
C ASP A 491 -18.73 8.93 21.50
N THR A 492 -18.30 7.92 20.74
CA THR A 492 -18.65 6.51 21.02
C THR A 492 -18.03 6.02 22.32
N LEU A 493 -16.76 6.32 22.58
CA LEU A 493 -16.08 5.96 23.82
C LEU A 493 -16.74 6.62 25.05
N LEU A 494 -17.11 7.91 24.93
CA LEU A 494 -17.85 8.62 25.96
C LEU A 494 -19.24 8.01 26.19
N SER A 495 -19.96 7.67 25.13
CA SER A 495 -21.27 7.01 25.25
C SER A 495 -21.17 5.63 25.91
N MET A 496 -20.09 4.88 25.67
CA MET A 496 -19.85 3.59 26.33
C MET A 496 -19.50 3.76 27.82
N ALA A 497 -18.81 4.84 28.17
CA ALA A 497 -18.50 5.17 29.56
C ALA A 497 -19.75 5.59 30.35
N GLU A 498 -20.71 6.24 29.69
CA GLU A 498 -22.02 6.59 30.27
C GLU A 498 -22.93 5.37 30.48
N ASP A 499 -22.88 4.39 29.58
CA ASP A 499 -23.73 3.19 29.58
C ASP A 499 -22.91 1.93 29.26
N THR A 500 -22.24 1.39 30.27
CA THR A 500 -21.36 0.22 30.15
C THR A 500 -22.12 -1.06 29.81
N GLU A 501 -23.41 -1.15 30.12
CA GLU A 501 -24.28 -2.29 29.76
C GLU A 501 -24.46 -2.40 28.24
N SER A 502 -24.30 -1.30 27.50
CA SER A 502 -24.44 -1.28 26.04
C SER A 502 -23.22 -1.82 25.29
N ILE A 503 -22.06 -1.96 25.94
CA ILE A 503 -20.78 -2.33 25.31
C ILE A 503 -20.84 -3.68 24.59
N PRO A 504 -21.38 -4.78 25.17
CA PRO A 504 -21.42 -6.08 24.50
C PRO A 504 -22.19 -6.05 23.17
N ALA A 505 -23.30 -5.30 23.11
CA ALA A 505 -24.10 -5.15 21.89
C ALA A 505 -23.46 -4.24 20.83
N ARG A 506 -22.35 -3.57 21.17
CA ARG A 506 -21.65 -2.59 20.32
C ARG A 506 -20.24 -3.03 19.94
N LEU A 507 -19.81 -4.26 20.27
CA LEU A 507 -18.48 -4.78 19.93
C LEU A 507 -18.21 -4.74 18.41
N GLU A 508 -19.19 -5.10 17.58
CA GLU A 508 -19.06 -5.00 16.12
C GLU A 508 -18.84 -3.54 15.68
N SER A 509 -19.58 -2.59 16.28
CA SER A 509 -19.40 -1.16 16.01
C SER A 509 -18.01 -0.68 16.43
N LEU A 510 -17.48 -1.19 17.56
CA LEU A 510 -16.14 -0.86 18.04
C LEU A 510 -15.07 -1.35 17.04
N ASN A 511 -15.22 -2.56 16.52
CA ASN A 511 -14.33 -3.14 15.50
C ASN A 511 -14.39 -2.36 14.17
N ASN A 512 -15.58 -1.92 13.76
CA ASN A 512 -15.75 -1.07 12.58
C ASN A 512 -15.10 0.32 12.76
N LEU A 513 -15.17 0.89 13.96
CA LEU A 513 -14.47 2.14 14.29
C LEU A 513 -12.96 1.96 14.26
N GLN A 514 -12.42 0.88 14.82
CA GLN A 514 -10.98 0.57 14.71
C GLN A 514 -10.53 0.46 13.25
N SER A 515 -11.33 -0.19 12.39
CA SER A 515 -11.05 -0.27 10.95
C SER A 515 -11.04 1.11 10.29
N SER A 516 -11.99 1.98 10.67
CA SER A 516 -12.08 3.35 10.17
C SER A 516 -10.89 4.21 10.61
N ILE A 517 -10.40 4.01 11.84
CA ILE A 517 -9.18 4.65 12.33
C ILE A 517 -7.96 4.14 11.56
N GLY A 518 -7.87 2.83 11.27
CA GLY A 518 -6.80 2.26 10.45
C GLY A 518 -6.70 2.90 9.07
N ILE A 519 -7.84 3.10 8.39
CA ILE A 519 -7.90 3.81 7.10
C ILE A 519 -7.45 5.27 7.25
N TRP A 520 -7.95 5.95 8.28
CA TRP A 520 -7.60 7.35 8.57
C TRP A 520 -6.10 7.55 8.83
N ILE A 521 -5.47 6.64 9.60
CA ILE A 521 -4.03 6.63 9.84
C ILE A 521 -3.27 6.48 8.52
N ASN A 522 -3.72 5.55 7.66
CA ASN A 522 -3.08 5.30 6.37
C ASN A 522 -3.14 6.54 5.47
N GLU A 523 -4.32 7.17 5.34
CA GLU A 523 -4.51 8.37 4.51
C GLU A 523 -3.63 9.54 4.99
N LEU A 524 -3.64 9.85 6.29
CA LEU A 524 -2.85 10.96 6.84
C LEU A 524 -1.34 10.74 6.80
N SER A 525 -0.90 9.48 6.81
CA SER A 525 0.51 9.14 6.63
C SER A 525 1.02 9.45 5.22
N GLN A 526 0.15 9.75 4.25
CA GLN A 526 0.55 10.11 2.89
C GLN A 526 0.66 11.63 2.72
N GLN A 527 1.88 12.14 2.68
CA GLN A 527 2.16 13.58 2.60
C GLN A 527 2.47 14.00 1.16
N SER A 528 1.55 13.76 0.22
CA SER A 528 1.73 14.07 -1.21
C SER A 528 1.93 15.57 -1.46
N LEU A 529 2.85 15.99 -2.34
CA LEU A 529 3.03 17.40 -2.74
C LEU A 529 3.45 17.48 -4.21
N LEU A 530 2.82 18.38 -4.97
CA LEU A 530 3.23 18.67 -6.34
C LEU A 530 4.10 19.94 -6.37
N LEU A 531 5.25 19.90 -7.04
CA LEU A 531 6.16 21.04 -7.15
C LEU A 531 6.31 21.42 -8.63
N ASP A 532 6.26 22.73 -8.93
CA ASP A 532 6.45 23.26 -10.29
C ASP A 532 7.85 23.88 -10.44
N TYR A 533 8.22 24.83 -9.59
CA TYR A 533 9.59 25.35 -9.58
C TYR A 533 10.01 25.88 -8.20
N ILE A 534 11.33 26.00 -8.03
CA ILE A 534 12.00 26.65 -6.90
C ILE A 534 12.59 27.98 -7.39
N LEU A 535 12.37 29.06 -6.63
CA LEU A 535 12.92 30.38 -6.87
C LEU A 535 13.88 30.77 -5.75
N ILE A 536 15.09 31.13 -6.14
CA ILE A 536 16.15 31.63 -5.26
C ILE A 536 16.48 33.04 -5.73
N GLN A 537 16.03 34.04 -4.99
CA GLN A 537 16.08 35.42 -5.47
C GLN A 537 16.44 36.41 -4.37
N SER A 538 16.82 37.61 -4.80
CA SER A 538 17.09 38.69 -3.89
C SER A 538 15.78 39.20 -3.24
N PRO A 539 15.79 39.60 -1.95
CA PRO A 539 14.55 39.93 -1.23
C PRO A 539 13.77 41.13 -1.78
N ASP A 540 14.39 41.94 -2.63
CA ASP A 540 13.80 43.08 -3.34
C ASP A 540 12.99 42.70 -4.58
N MET A 541 13.11 41.46 -5.07
CA MET A 541 12.39 40.98 -6.24
C MET A 541 10.93 40.65 -5.92
N ALA A 542 10.04 40.93 -6.88
CA ALA A 542 8.63 40.57 -6.77
C ALA A 542 8.44 39.06 -6.99
N TRP A 543 7.57 38.45 -6.19
CA TRP A 543 7.19 37.05 -6.36
C TRP A 543 6.16 36.92 -7.48
N PRO A 544 6.26 35.89 -8.34
CA PRO A 544 5.25 35.65 -9.37
C PRO A 544 3.91 35.23 -8.75
N GLU A 545 2.84 35.42 -9.52
CA GLU A 545 1.52 34.91 -9.18
C GLU A 545 1.53 33.38 -9.20
N ALA A 546 0.84 32.76 -8.25
CA ALA A 546 0.82 31.32 -8.13
C ALA A 546 -0.17 30.63 -9.09
N GLU A 547 -1.25 31.32 -9.49
CA GLU A 547 -2.33 30.74 -10.29
C GLU A 547 -2.71 31.68 -11.44
N ALA A 548 -3.06 31.09 -12.59
CA ALA A 548 -3.59 31.85 -13.70
C ALA A 548 -4.91 32.53 -13.31
N PRO A 549 -5.14 33.77 -13.77
CA PRO A 549 -6.44 34.40 -13.62
C PRO A 549 -7.57 33.53 -14.18
N TRP A 550 -8.73 33.51 -13.52
CA TRP A 550 -9.86 32.64 -13.86
C TRP A 550 -10.29 32.67 -15.33
N TYR A 551 -10.10 33.81 -16.02
CA TYR A 551 -10.46 33.95 -17.43
C TYR A 551 -9.49 33.22 -18.37
N VAL A 552 -8.20 33.11 -17.99
CA VAL A 552 -7.21 32.29 -18.72
C VAL A 552 -7.56 30.82 -18.54
N ARG A 553 -7.83 30.38 -17.30
CA ARG A 553 -8.27 29.02 -17.01
C ARG A 553 -9.54 28.64 -17.78
N ALA A 554 -10.54 29.52 -17.78
CA ALA A 554 -11.76 29.31 -18.55
C ALA A 554 -11.51 29.19 -20.07
N GLN A 555 -10.55 29.97 -20.62
CA GLN A 555 -10.16 29.89 -22.02
C GLN A 555 -9.44 28.55 -22.31
N THR A 556 -8.52 28.12 -21.45
CA THR A 556 -7.83 26.83 -21.57
C THR A 556 -8.80 25.67 -21.46
N SER A 557 -9.71 25.67 -20.47
CA SER A 557 -10.74 24.64 -20.35
C SER A 557 -11.67 24.59 -21.57
N ALA A 558 -12.01 25.74 -22.16
CA ALA A 558 -12.78 25.78 -23.40
C ALA A 558 -11.98 25.20 -24.57
N TYR A 559 -10.69 25.53 -24.68
CA TYR A 559 -9.79 24.95 -25.67
C TYR A 559 -9.74 23.42 -25.55
N ASP A 560 -9.40 22.92 -24.36
CA ASP A 560 -9.31 21.49 -24.04
C ASP A 560 -10.62 20.76 -24.34
N PHE A 561 -11.77 21.38 -24.00
CA PHE A 561 -13.07 20.81 -24.30
C PHE A 561 -13.29 20.66 -25.82
N PHE A 562 -12.97 21.67 -26.63
CA PHE A 562 -13.18 21.60 -28.08
C PHE A 562 -12.17 20.69 -28.77
N THR A 563 -10.91 20.66 -28.32
CA THR A 563 -9.91 19.72 -28.84
C THR A 563 -10.22 18.28 -28.46
N SER A 564 -10.91 18.04 -27.35
CA SER A 564 -11.30 16.68 -26.94
C SER A 564 -12.19 15.94 -27.94
N PHE A 565 -12.90 16.66 -28.82
CA PHE A 565 -13.72 16.08 -29.89
C PHE A 565 -12.96 15.77 -31.18
N THR A 566 -11.75 16.31 -31.35
CA THR A 566 -10.98 16.19 -32.59
C THR A 566 -9.67 15.42 -32.42
N LYS A 567 -9.13 15.39 -31.20
CA LYS A 567 -7.87 14.72 -30.89
C LYS A 567 -8.18 13.31 -30.37
N ASP A 568 -7.44 12.32 -30.88
CA ASP A 568 -7.52 10.95 -30.39
C ASP A 568 -6.67 10.81 -29.12
N TYR A 569 -7.31 10.47 -28.00
CA TYR A 569 -6.65 10.28 -26.70
C TYR A 569 -6.54 8.80 -26.30
N SER A 570 -6.97 7.90 -27.19
CA SER A 570 -7.02 6.45 -26.94
C SER A 570 -5.72 5.74 -27.29
N GLY A 571 -5.03 6.19 -28.35
CA GLY A 571 -3.69 5.71 -28.71
C GLY A 571 -2.60 6.25 -27.78
N ILE A 572 -1.67 5.38 -27.40
CA ILE A 572 -0.50 5.72 -26.56
C ILE A 572 0.79 5.55 -27.37
N GLY A 573 1.69 6.53 -27.28
CA GLY A 573 2.99 6.49 -27.95
C GLY A 573 2.89 6.73 -29.46
N ASN A 574 3.79 6.11 -30.23
CA ASN A 574 3.78 6.22 -31.69
C ASN A 574 2.52 5.58 -32.28
N VAL A 575 1.75 6.37 -33.03
CA VAL A 575 0.59 5.92 -33.81
C VAL A 575 0.96 5.88 -35.28
N TYR A 576 0.79 4.72 -35.91
CA TYR A 576 1.06 4.53 -37.34
C TYR A 576 -0.25 4.62 -38.13
N GLU A 577 -0.32 5.53 -39.11
CA GLU A 577 -1.40 5.64 -40.10
C GLU A 577 -0.91 5.15 -41.47
N ASP A 578 -1.77 4.47 -42.24
CA ASP A 578 -1.54 4.00 -43.62
C ASP A 578 -0.50 2.85 -43.83
N GLU A 579 -0.22 2.06 -42.79
CA GLU A 579 0.66 0.86 -42.86
C GLU A 579 -0.06 -0.40 -42.36
N GLU A 580 0.49 -1.59 -42.63
CA GLU A 580 0.05 -2.86 -42.03
C GLU A 580 0.56 -2.91 -40.57
N VAL A 581 -0.36 -2.80 -39.61
CA VAL A 581 -0.07 -2.54 -38.20
C VAL A 581 -0.97 -3.41 -37.34
N LEU A 582 -0.37 -4.05 -36.33
CA LEU A 582 -1.09 -4.85 -35.35
C LEU A 582 -1.81 -3.92 -34.35
N ASP A 583 -3.12 -4.07 -34.20
CA ASP A 583 -3.93 -3.34 -33.22
C ASP A 583 -4.08 -4.15 -31.93
N VAL A 584 -3.52 -3.62 -30.84
CA VAL A 584 -3.50 -4.25 -29.51
C VAL A 584 -4.28 -3.39 -28.53
N TRP A 585 -5.34 -3.94 -27.95
CA TRP A 585 -6.10 -3.25 -26.92
C TRP A 585 -5.75 -3.80 -25.53
N VAL A 586 -5.48 -2.92 -24.58
CA VAL A 586 -5.05 -3.30 -23.23
C VAL A 586 -6.04 -2.81 -22.18
N SER A 587 -6.59 -3.75 -21.42
CA SER A 587 -7.56 -3.52 -20.36
C SER A 587 -6.88 -3.24 -19.01
N ARG A 588 -6.03 -2.19 -18.96
CA ARG A 588 -5.25 -1.79 -17.78
C ARG A 588 -5.18 -0.27 -17.64
N GLY A 589 -4.66 0.21 -16.51
CA GLY A 589 -4.42 1.65 -16.30
C GLY A 589 -3.41 2.22 -17.30
N ARG A 590 -3.53 3.52 -17.63
CA ARG A 590 -2.70 4.19 -18.64
C ARG A 590 -1.19 4.00 -18.42
N ASP A 591 -0.71 4.15 -17.18
CA ASP A 591 0.71 3.97 -16.82
C ASP A 591 1.23 2.57 -17.18
N TRP A 592 0.39 1.53 -17.03
CA TRP A 592 0.76 0.16 -17.38
C TRP A 592 0.89 0.01 -18.90
N VAL A 593 -0.06 0.58 -19.64
CA VAL A 593 -0.09 0.52 -21.11
C VAL A 593 1.08 1.32 -21.73
N GLN A 594 1.49 2.42 -21.08
CA GLN A 594 2.68 3.18 -21.50
C GLN A 594 3.96 2.35 -21.43
N ILE A 595 4.17 1.59 -20.35
CA ILE A 595 5.33 0.68 -20.23
C ILE A 595 5.28 -0.38 -21.34
N ILE A 596 4.12 -1.01 -21.55
CA ILE A 596 3.95 -2.01 -22.63
C ILE A 596 4.32 -1.40 -23.98
N LYS A 597 3.83 -0.20 -24.29
CA LYS A 597 4.13 0.49 -25.55
C LYS A 597 5.61 0.84 -25.68
N GLN A 598 6.25 1.31 -24.61
CA GLN A 598 7.68 1.60 -24.61
C GLN A 598 8.48 0.34 -24.94
N MET A 599 8.20 -0.77 -24.26
CA MET A 599 8.87 -2.05 -24.53
C MET A 599 8.64 -2.54 -25.97
N ILE A 600 7.45 -2.27 -26.53
CA ILE A 600 7.16 -2.61 -27.92
C ILE A 600 8.02 -1.79 -28.88
N ASP A 601 8.16 -0.49 -28.63
CA ASP A 601 8.90 0.42 -29.52
C ASP A 601 10.44 0.22 -29.39
N GLU A 602 10.93 -0.22 -28.22
CA GLU A 602 12.35 -0.42 -27.93
C GLU A 602 12.87 -1.84 -28.25
N ASP A 603 12.10 -2.90 -27.99
CA ASP A 603 12.51 -4.29 -28.21
C ASP A 603 11.72 -4.96 -29.34
N PHE A 604 10.39 -5.06 -29.21
CA PHE A 604 9.59 -5.90 -30.11
C PHE A 604 9.67 -5.44 -31.56
N THR A 605 9.30 -4.19 -31.83
CA THR A 605 9.23 -3.61 -33.18
C THR A 605 10.59 -3.58 -33.86
N PRO A 606 11.70 -3.14 -33.21
CA PRO A 606 13.02 -3.18 -33.84
C PRO A 606 13.53 -4.59 -34.15
N ARG A 607 13.19 -5.58 -33.32
CA ARG A 607 13.64 -6.97 -33.49
C ARG A 607 12.84 -7.75 -34.54
N THR A 608 11.52 -7.57 -34.58
CA THR A 608 10.62 -8.34 -35.45
C THR A 608 10.27 -7.59 -36.74
N GLY A 609 10.34 -6.25 -36.72
CA GLY A 609 9.81 -5.39 -37.78
C GLY A 609 8.29 -5.22 -37.76
N ILE A 610 7.58 -5.85 -36.82
CA ILE A 610 6.12 -5.76 -36.68
C ILE A 610 5.77 -4.47 -35.94
N LYS A 611 4.96 -3.61 -36.57
CA LYS A 611 4.50 -2.37 -35.97
C LYS A 611 3.23 -2.62 -35.18
N VAL A 612 3.08 -1.93 -34.05
CA VAL A 612 1.95 -2.13 -33.13
C VAL A 612 1.37 -0.78 -32.68
N ASN A 613 0.07 -0.64 -32.85
CA ASN A 613 -0.73 0.42 -32.24
C ASN A 613 -1.34 -0.12 -30.94
N VAL A 614 -1.17 0.60 -29.84
CA VAL A 614 -1.66 0.19 -28.51
C VAL A 614 -2.74 1.16 -28.03
N ASN A 615 -3.90 0.62 -27.68
CA ASN A 615 -5.07 1.37 -27.23
C ASN A 615 -5.48 0.96 -25.81
N VAL A 616 -5.88 1.92 -24.98
CA VAL A 616 -6.37 1.65 -23.61
C VAL A 616 -7.86 1.37 -23.63
N ILE A 617 -8.27 0.25 -23.02
CA ILE A 617 -9.65 0.03 -22.58
C ILE A 617 -9.71 0.25 -21.07
N PRO A 618 -10.57 1.14 -20.56
CA PRO A 618 -10.81 1.21 -19.13
C PRO A 618 -11.24 -0.16 -18.62
N ALA A 619 -10.59 -0.68 -17.57
CA ALA A 619 -10.77 -2.06 -17.11
C ALA A 619 -12.25 -2.42 -16.81
N GLN A 620 -13.06 -1.45 -16.37
CA GLN A 620 -14.49 -1.67 -16.07
C GLN A 620 -15.38 -1.73 -17.33
N GLN A 621 -14.82 -1.54 -18.52
CA GLN A 621 -15.53 -1.45 -19.79
C GLN A 621 -15.23 -2.64 -20.72
N MET A 622 -14.92 -3.82 -20.19
CA MET A 622 -14.68 -5.03 -21.01
C MET A 622 -15.86 -5.42 -21.93
N GLN A 623 -17.07 -4.92 -21.66
CA GLN A 623 -18.22 -5.03 -22.59
C GLN A 623 -17.92 -4.42 -23.97
N VAL A 624 -16.97 -3.48 -24.06
CA VAL A 624 -16.50 -2.89 -25.32
C VAL A 624 -15.88 -3.94 -26.22
N LEU A 625 -15.11 -4.90 -25.70
CA LEU A 625 -14.55 -6.00 -26.50
C LEU A 625 -15.67 -6.86 -27.11
N LEU A 626 -16.71 -7.15 -26.35
CA LEU A 626 -17.87 -7.90 -26.85
C LEU A 626 -18.61 -7.12 -27.95
N LEU A 627 -18.87 -5.82 -27.74
CA LEU A 627 -19.53 -4.96 -28.72
C LEU A 627 -18.69 -4.80 -30.00
N ALA A 628 -17.38 -4.59 -29.85
CA ALA A 628 -16.43 -4.47 -30.95
C ALA A 628 -16.41 -5.74 -31.80
N ASN A 629 -16.31 -6.92 -31.16
CA ASN A 629 -16.40 -8.21 -31.84
C ASN A 629 -17.73 -8.39 -32.59
N THR A 630 -18.87 -8.07 -31.99
CA THR A 630 -20.17 -8.17 -32.69
C THR A 630 -20.34 -7.18 -33.85
N SER A 631 -19.54 -6.10 -33.86
CA SER A 631 -19.57 -5.06 -34.88
C SER A 631 -18.50 -5.24 -35.97
N GLY A 632 -17.65 -6.28 -35.85
CA GLY A 632 -16.51 -6.51 -36.76
C GLY A 632 -15.41 -5.47 -36.62
N LEU A 633 -15.25 -4.89 -35.44
CA LEU A 633 -14.27 -3.85 -35.09
C LEU A 633 -13.38 -4.30 -33.91
N ALA A 634 -13.22 -5.60 -33.72
CA ALA A 634 -12.33 -6.13 -32.68
C ALA A 634 -10.87 -5.81 -33.00
N PRO A 635 -10.01 -5.62 -31.97
CA PRO A 635 -8.58 -5.56 -32.17
C PRO A 635 -8.02 -6.91 -32.64
N ASP A 636 -6.77 -6.95 -33.06
CA ASP A 636 -6.09 -8.20 -33.37
C ASP A 636 -5.78 -9.00 -32.09
N VAL A 637 -5.26 -8.30 -31.07
CA VAL A 637 -4.94 -8.86 -29.75
C VAL A 637 -5.59 -8.02 -28.65
N ALA A 638 -6.11 -8.68 -27.62
CA ALA A 638 -6.50 -8.00 -26.38
C ALA A 638 -5.71 -8.55 -25.19
N LEU A 639 -5.21 -7.65 -24.35
CA LEU A 639 -4.46 -7.93 -23.12
C LEU A 639 -5.23 -7.46 -21.88
N GLY A 640 -4.91 -8.00 -20.71
CA GLY A 640 -5.60 -7.66 -19.45
C GLY A 640 -7.00 -8.25 -19.34
N VAL A 641 -7.33 -9.27 -20.14
CA VAL A 641 -8.66 -9.87 -20.20
C VAL A 641 -8.88 -10.79 -19.00
N GLU A 642 -9.94 -10.60 -18.21
CA GLU A 642 -10.27 -11.47 -17.07
C GLU A 642 -10.35 -12.96 -17.49
N GLY A 643 -9.74 -13.85 -16.71
CA GLY A 643 -9.50 -15.25 -17.09
C GLY A 643 -10.76 -16.10 -17.35
N GLU A 644 -11.96 -15.67 -16.96
CA GLU A 644 -13.20 -16.40 -17.27
C GLU A 644 -13.76 -16.04 -18.65
N LEU A 645 -13.42 -14.86 -19.18
CA LEU A 645 -14.00 -14.32 -20.40
C LEU A 645 -13.57 -15.02 -21.70
N PRO A 646 -12.34 -15.58 -21.86
CA PRO A 646 -11.94 -16.23 -23.10
C PRO A 646 -12.94 -17.26 -23.62
N ILE A 647 -13.53 -18.07 -22.74
CA ILE A 647 -14.49 -19.12 -23.12
C ILE A 647 -15.81 -18.53 -23.66
N ASP A 648 -16.26 -17.42 -23.09
CA ASP A 648 -17.46 -16.71 -23.60
C ASP A 648 -17.28 -16.23 -25.05
N PHE A 649 -16.05 -15.89 -25.45
CA PHE A 649 -15.71 -15.56 -26.84
C PHE A 649 -15.45 -16.80 -27.70
N ALA A 650 -14.78 -17.83 -27.16
CA ALA A 650 -14.48 -19.08 -27.85
C ALA A 650 -15.77 -19.81 -28.29
N VAL A 651 -16.78 -19.88 -27.41
CA VAL A 651 -18.10 -20.46 -27.73
C VAL A 651 -18.78 -19.74 -28.89
N ARG A 652 -18.55 -18.43 -29.03
CA ARG A 652 -19.07 -17.60 -30.12
C ARG A 652 -18.21 -17.67 -31.38
N ASN A 653 -17.18 -18.53 -31.40
CA ASN A 653 -16.24 -18.68 -32.49
C ASN A 653 -15.50 -17.38 -32.82
N ALA A 654 -15.24 -16.55 -31.80
CA ALA A 654 -14.66 -15.22 -31.95
C ALA A 654 -13.13 -15.17 -31.76
N LEU A 655 -12.53 -16.24 -31.24
CA LEU A 655 -11.09 -16.31 -30.95
C LEU A 655 -10.38 -17.31 -31.87
N VAL A 656 -9.07 -17.12 -32.04
CA VAL A 656 -8.17 -18.09 -32.65
C VAL A 656 -7.89 -19.21 -31.64
N ASP A 657 -7.89 -20.47 -32.12
CA ASP A 657 -7.38 -21.59 -31.35
C ASP A 657 -5.85 -21.58 -31.40
N LEU A 658 -5.23 -21.25 -30.27
CA LEU A 658 -3.78 -21.16 -30.12
C LEU A 658 -3.11 -22.53 -30.28
N GLY A 659 -3.82 -23.63 -30.05
CA GLY A 659 -3.33 -24.99 -30.26
C GLY A 659 -3.02 -25.31 -31.73
N GLU A 660 -3.51 -24.51 -32.68
CA GLU A 660 -3.19 -24.66 -34.10
C GLU A 660 -1.75 -24.21 -34.45
N PHE A 661 -1.11 -23.40 -33.58
CA PHE A 661 0.27 -22.96 -33.80
C PHE A 661 1.28 -24.06 -33.45
N PRO A 662 2.30 -24.31 -34.29
CA PRO A 662 3.19 -25.46 -34.16
C PRO A 662 4.06 -25.47 -32.91
N ASP A 663 4.29 -24.30 -32.30
CA ASP A 663 5.11 -24.09 -31.11
C ASP A 663 4.29 -23.80 -29.84
N TYR A 664 2.96 -23.94 -29.89
CA TYR A 664 2.08 -23.72 -28.73
C TYR A 664 2.50 -24.54 -27.50
N GLU A 665 2.76 -25.83 -27.68
CA GLU A 665 3.20 -26.73 -26.61
C GLU A 665 4.50 -26.28 -25.92
N ASP A 666 5.39 -25.61 -26.64
CA ASP A 666 6.62 -25.07 -26.06
C ASP A 666 6.37 -23.75 -25.31
N VAL A 667 5.41 -22.96 -25.76
CA VAL A 667 4.96 -21.74 -25.07
C VAL A 667 4.16 -22.08 -23.81
N ALA A 668 3.28 -23.08 -23.87
CA ALA A 668 2.45 -23.53 -22.75
C ALA A 668 3.28 -23.99 -21.53
N LYS A 669 4.47 -24.56 -21.75
CA LYS A 669 5.42 -24.98 -20.69
C LYS A 669 5.93 -23.83 -19.82
N ARG A 670 5.76 -22.56 -20.24
CA ARG A 670 6.10 -21.37 -19.43
C ARG A 670 5.17 -21.20 -18.24
N PHE A 671 4.01 -21.86 -18.26
CA PHE A 671 2.95 -21.75 -17.28
C PHE A 671 2.72 -23.06 -16.54
N ARG A 672 1.91 -23.01 -15.47
CA ARG A 672 1.45 -24.22 -14.78
C ARG A 672 0.34 -24.89 -15.60
N PRO A 673 0.31 -26.23 -15.71
CA PRO A 673 -0.78 -26.92 -16.39
C PRO A 673 -2.16 -26.54 -15.83
N GLY A 674 -2.29 -26.45 -14.50
CA GLY A 674 -3.52 -26.05 -13.84
C GLY A 674 -3.98 -24.61 -14.11
N ALA A 675 -3.08 -23.74 -14.58
CA ALA A 675 -3.40 -22.35 -14.96
C ALA A 675 -3.98 -22.23 -16.38
N LEU A 676 -3.82 -23.26 -17.21
CA LEU A 676 -4.31 -23.28 -18.59
C LEU A 676 -5.73 -23.85 -18.71
N ILE A 677 -6.18 -24.60 -17.71
CA ILE A 677 -7.52 -25.23 -17.63
C ILE A 677 -8.66 -24.27 -18.00
N PRO A 678 -8.70 -23.00 -17.53
CA PRO A 678 -9.83 -22.10 -17.81
C PRO A 678 -9.94 -21.68 -19.28
N TYR A 679 -8.90 -21.95 -20.09
CA TYR A 679 -8.80 -21.49 -21.48
C TYR A 679 -9.04 -22.62 -22.48
N GLU A 680 -9.41 -23.82 -21.99
CA GLU A 680 -9.71 -25.00 -22.79
C GLU A 680 -11.20 -25.11 -23.12
N TYR A 681 -11.55 -25.29 -24.39
CA TYR A 681 -12.92 -25.54 -24.82
C TYR A 681 -12.98 -26.39 -26.09
N ASN A 682 -13.70 -27.50 -26.05
CA ASN A 682 -13.82 -28.45 -27.18
C ASN A 682 -12.45 -28.81 -27.80
N ASP A 683 -11.50 -29.23 -26.97
CA ASP A 683 -10.12 -29.61 -27.34
C ASP A 683 -9.24 -28.46 -27.91
N GLY A 684 -9.73 -27.20 -27.92
CA GLY A 684 -8.95 -26.03 -28.34
C GLY A 684 -8.50 -25.15 -27.16
N HIS A 685 -7.50 -24.30 -27.39
CA HIS A 685 -6.90 -23.41 -26.39
C HIS A 685 -7.03 -21.94 -26.82
N TYR A 686 -7.62 -21.07 -26.00
CA TYR A 686 -8.05 -19.75 -26.49
C TYR A 686 -7.41 -18.53 -25.82
N ALA A 687 -6.48 -18.74 -24.87
CA ALA A 687 -5.78 -17.65 -24.19
C ALA A 687 -4.45 -18.11 -23.60
N LEU A 688 -3.57 -17.14 -23.31
CA LEU A 688 -2.39 -17.34 -22.45
C LEU A 688 -2.51 -16.44 -21.20
N PRO A 689 -2.16 -16.95 -20.00
CA PRO A 689 -2.19 -16.14 -18.79
C PRO A 689 -1.04 -15.12 -18.77
N GLU A 690 -1.33 -13.90 -18.30
CA GLU A 690 -0.36 -12.83 -18.10
C GLU A 690 0.13 -12.81 -16.65
N ASN A 691 -0.80 -12.86 -15.70
CA ASN A 691 -0.54 -12.93 -14.27
C ASN A 691 -1.33 -14.07 -13.62
N GLN A 692 -0.94 -14.43 -12.40
CA GLN A 692 -1.54 -15.53 -11.65
C GLN A 692 -1.72 -15.14 -10.19
N ASN A 693 -2.95 -15.17 -9.70
CA ASN A 693 -3.21 -15.00 -8.27
C ASN A 693 -2.82 -16.28 -7.51
N PHE A 694 -2.60 -16.16 -6.21
CA PHE A 694 -2.30 -17.27 -5.32
C PHE A 694 -3.00 -17.07 -3.98
N TYR A 695 -3.23 -18.18 -3.27
CA TYR A 695 -3.66 -18.18 -1.87
C TYR A 695 -2.62 -18.88 -1.01
N MET A 696 -2.23 -18.23 0.09
CA MET A 696 -1.19 -18.68 1.02
C MET A 696 -1.70 -18.57 2.45
N LEU A 697 -1.08 -19.28 3.39
CA LEU A 697 -1.28 -19.09 4.82
C LEU A 697 -0.32 -18.00 5.31
N PHE A 698 -0.87 -16.89 5.78
CA PHE A 698 -0.13 -15.81 6.41
C PHE A 698 -0.18 -15.97 7.91
N TYR A 699 0.94 -15.76 8.60
CA TYR A 699 0.98 -15.76 10.06
C TYR A 699 1.95 -14.73 10.63
N ARG A 700 1.65 -14.26 11.84
CA ARG A 700 2.49 -13.38 12.66
C ARG A 700 3.46 -14.21 13.49
N LYS A 701 4.75 -14.14 13.17
CA LYS A 701 5.80 -14.94 13.81
C LYS A 701 5.91 -14.64 15.30
N ASP A 702 5.89 -13.36 15.63
CA ASP A 702 5.93 -12.87 17.02
C ASP A 702 4.75 -13.38 17.84
N ILE A 703 3.54 -13.36 17.28
CA ILE A 703 2.33 -13.84 17.98
C ILE A 703 2.33 -15.37 18.10
N MET A 704 2.76 -16.10 17.07
CA MET A 704 2.83 -17.57 17.14
C MET A 704 3.86 -18.04 18.17
N GLU A 705 5.07 -17.48 18.15
CA GLU A 705 6.12 -17.80 19.14
C GLU A 705 5.63 -17.57 20.56
N GLU A 706 4.89 -16.48 20.78
CA GLU A 706 4.33 -16.17 22.09
C GLU A 706 3.23 -17.14 22.54
N LEU A 707 2.37 -17.57 21.62
CA LEU A 707 1.38 -18.62 21.91
C LEU A 707 2.04 -19.99 22.15
N GLY A 708 3.37 -20.07 22.04
CA GLY A 708 4.16 -21.29 22.18
C GLY A 708 4.06 -22.18 20.94
N VAL A 709 3.61 -21.63 19.81
CA VAL A 709 3.53 -22.30 18.52
C VAL A 709 4.85 -22.06 17.79
N THR A 710 5.66 -23.11 17.69
CA THR A 710 6.93 -23.07 16.94
C THR A 710 6.68 -23.05 15.44
N GLU A 711 7.70 -22.69 14.64
CA GLU A 711 7.60 -22.72 13.17
C GLU A 711 7.22 -24.11 12.63
N GLU A 712 7.62 -25.18 13.32
CA GLU A 712 7.27 -26.57 12.97
C GLU A 712 5.81 -26.92 13.30
N GLU A 713 5.12 -26.11 14.10
CA GLU A 713 3.73 -26.29 14.52
C GLU A 713 2.75 -25.38 13.77
N ILE A 714 3.23 -24.58 12.81
CA ILE A 714 2.37 -23.82 11.89
C ILE A 714 1.55 -24.82 11.05
N PRO A 715 0.21 -24.70 10.98
CA PRO A 715 -0.65 -25.76 10.48
C PRO A 715 -0.46 -26.01 8.98
N GLU A 716 -0.16 -27.26 8.63
CA GLU A 716 -0.06 -27.75 7.26
C GLU A 716 -1.40 -28.33 6.76
N THR A 717 -2.33 -28.68 7.65
CA THR A 717 -3.62 -29.29 7.32
C THR A 717 -4.80 -28.51 7.89
N TRP A 718 -5.97 -28.63 7.26
CA TRP A 718 -7.21 -28.04 7.79
C TRP A 718 -7.58 -28.59 9.18
N GLU A 719 -7.19 -29.81 9.48
CA GLU A 719 -7.37 -30.43 10.79
C GLU A 719 -6.55 -29.73 11.87
N GLU A 720 -5.28 -29.44 11.59
CA GLU A 720 -4.42 -28.65 12.49
C GLU A 720 -4.92 -27.21 12.64
N VAL A 721 -5.46 -26.59 11.58
CA VAL A 721 -6.15 -25.29 11.68
C VAL A 721 -7.31 -25.36 12.68
N MET A 722 -8.15 -26.38 12.55
CA MET A 722 -9.29 -26.60 13.45
C MET A 722 -8.86 -26.86 14.90
N GLU A 723 -7.67 -27.43 15.13
CA GLU A 723 -7.08 -27.61 16.45
C GLU A 723 -6.47 -26.30 17.01
N LEU A 724 -5.97 -25.42 16.14
CA LEU A 724 -5.39 -24.13 16.50
C LEU A 724 -6.46 -23.07 16.86
N ILE A 725 -7.61 -23.05 16.17
CA ILE A 725 -8.67 -22.05 16.39
C ILE A 725 -9.06 -21.89 17.87
N PRO A 726 -9.28 -22.96 18.66
CA PRO A 726 -9.58 -22.83 20.10
C PRO A 726 -8.50 -22.12 20.92
N LEU A 727 -7.21 -22.26 20.55
CA LEU A 727 -6.11 -21.55 21.20
C LEU A 727 -6.17 -20.05 20.89
N LEU A 728 -6.43 -19.69 19.64
CA LEU A 728 -6.61 -18.29 19.22
C LEU A 728 -7.79 -17.66 19.97
N GLN A 729 -8.94 -18.32 19.98
CA GLN A 729 -10.17 -17.81 20.59
C GLN A 729 -10.07 -17.63 22.10
N GLN A 730 -9.32 -18.50 22.80
CA GLN A 730 -9.04 -18.33 24.23
C GLN A 730 -8.24 -17.06 24.54
N ASN A 731 -7.49 -16.55 23.57
CA ASN A 731 -6.69 -15.34 23.66
C ASN A 731 -7.34 -14.13 22.96
N GLY A 732 -8.64 -14.23 22.62
CA GLY A 732 -9.37 -13.16 21.96
C GLY A 732 -8.92 -12.90 20.51
N MET A 733 -8.32 -13.90 19.88
CA MET A 733 -7.87 -13.88 18.49
C MET A 733 -8.73 -14.84 17.64
N ASP A 734 -8.69 -14.68 16.32
CA ASP A 734 -9.44 -15.53 15.39
C ASP A 734 -8.58 -15.99 14.19
N PHE A 735 -9.03 -17.04 13.52
CA PHE A 735 -8.44 -17.49 12.26
C PHE A 735 -9.21 -16.87 11.09
N TYR A 736 -8.48 -16.40 10.07
CA TYR A 736 -9.12 -15.87 8.87
C TYR A 736 -9.17 -16.87 7.71
N TYR A 737 -10.36 -17.00 7.11
CA TYR A 737 -10.56 -17.60 5.80
C TYR A 737 -11.34 -16.61 4.92
N PRO A 738 -10.97 -16.42 3.63
CA PRO A 738 -11.63 -15.46 2.77
C PRO A 738 -13.10 -15.85 2.57
N HIS A 739 -14.01 -14.95 2.95
CA HIS A 739 -15.42 -15.05 2.66
C HIS A 739 -16.06 -13.67 2.45
N ALA A 740 -16.77 -13.51 1.34
CA ALA A 740 -17.51 -12.30 1.01
C ALA A 740 -19.02 -12.59 0.89
N PRO A 741 -19.80 -12.57 1.99
CA PRO A 741 -21.20 -12.99 1.98
C PRO A 741 -22.09 -12.12 1.05
N ASN A 742 -21.66 -10.86 0.82
CA ASN A 742 -22.35 -9.91 -0.05
C ASN A 742 -21.89 -9.96 -1.52
N ASN A 743 -20.90 -10.79 -1.87
CA ASN A 743 -20.38 -10.93 -3.22
C ASN A 743 -20.41 -12.39 -3.69
N THR A 744 -21.58 -12.82 -4.17
CA THR A 744 -21.80 -14.19 -4.64
C THR A 744 -20.88 -14.65 -5.77
N ALA A 745 -20.19 -13.74 -6.47
CA ALA A 745 -19.25 -14.09 -7.54
C ALA A 745 -17.96 -14.75 -7.01
N LEU A 746 -17.60 -14.52 -5.74
CA LEU A 746 -16.37 -15.04 -5.15
C LEU A 746 -16.52 -16.42 -4.51
N ALA A 747 -17.75 -16.83 -4.18
CA ALA A 747 -18.03 -18.06 -3.42
C ALA A 747 -17.45 -19.34 -4.04
N ILE A 748 -17.36 -19.39 -5.37
CA ILE A 748 -16.73 -20.54 -6.04
C ILE A 748 -15.22 -20.59 -5.80
N ASN A 749 -14.53 -19.45 -5.76
CA ASN A 749 -13.10 -19.39 -5.47
C ASN A 749 -12.83 -19.71 -4.00
N GLU A 750 -13.74 -19.32 -3.11
CA GLU A 750 -13.68 -19.64 -1.68
C GLU A 750 -13.92 -21.14 -1.41
N PHE A 751 -14.78 -21.79 -2.19
CA PHE A 751 -15.10 -23.21 -2.03
C PHE A 751 -14.14 -24.17 -2.75
N SER A 752 -13.64 -23.78 -3.92
CA SER A 752 -12.84 -24.64 -4.80
C SER A 752 -11.63 -25.29 -4.13
N PRO A 753 -10.88 -24.63 -3.23
CA PRO A 753 -9.77 -25.27 -2.53
C PRO A 753 -10.23 -26.52 -1.76
N PHE A 754 -11.30 -26.43 -0.96
CA PHE A 754 -11.82 -27.59 -0.24
C PHE A 754 -12.24 -28.70 -1.20
N LEU A 755 -12.96 -28.38 -2.27
CA LEU A 755 -13.40 -29.37 -3.26
C LEU A 755 -12.22 -30.11 -3.90
N PHE A 756 -11.23 -29.38 -4.41
CA PHE A 756 -10.10 -29.97 -5.13
C PHE A 756 -9.15 -30.73 -4.20
N GLN A 757 -9.02 -30.29 -2.94
CA GLN A 757 -8.21 -30.97 -1.94
C GLN A 757 -8.81 -32.31 -1.50
N HIS A 758 -10.15 -32.40 -1.46
CA HIS A 758 -10.90 -33.66 -1.31
C HIS A 758 -10.91 -34.52 -2.58
N GLY A 759 -10.28 -34.07 -3.68
CA GLY A 759 -10.24 -34.79 -4.95
C GLY A 759 -11.54 -34.72 -5.76
N GLY A 760 -12.46 -33.81 -5.40
CA GLY A 760 -13.70 -33.57 -6.13
C GLY A 760 -13.51 -32.66 -7.36
N ASP A 761 -14.55 -32.61 -8.19
CA ASP A 761 -14.64 -31.78 -9.39
C ASP A 761 -15.93 -30.95 -9.38
N LEU A 762 -15.91 -29.79 -10.06
CA LEU A 762 -17.11 -28.95 -10.21
C LEU A 762 -18.12 -29.57 -11.19
N TYR A 763 -17.59 -30.20 -12.25
CA TYR A 763 -18.34 -30.71 -13.37
C TYR A 763 -17.89 -32.12 -13.76
N LYS A 764 -18.77 -32.83 -14.45
CA LYS A 764 -18.51 -34.13 -15.10
C LYS A 764 -19.06 -34.09 -16.52
N GLU A 765 -18.67 -35.09 -17.32
CA GLU A 765 -19.08 -35.21 -18.73
C GLU A 765 -18.72 -33.97 -19.56
N ASP A 766 -17.49 -33.46 -19.44
CA ASP A 766 -16.98 -32.28 -20.17
C ASP A 766 -17.84 -31.03 -19.96
N GLY A 767 -18.09 -30.69 -18.69
CA GLY A 767 -18.86 -29.51 -18.32
C GLY A 767 -20.38 -29.61 -18.51
N MET A 768 -20.92 -30.78 -18.85
CA MET A 768 -22.36 -30.95 -19.14
C MET A 768 -23.24 -31.04 -17.89
N GLU A 769 -22.70 -31.60 -16.81
CA GLU A 769 -23.41 -31.78 -15.55
C GLU A 769 -22.52 -31.38 -14.38
N SER A 770 -23.14 -30.90 -13.30
CA SER A 770 -22.46 -30.65 -12.04
C SER A 770 -22.06 -31.96 -11.35
N ALA A 771 -20.85 -31.97 -10.80
CA ALA A 771 -20.32 -33.05 -9.96
C ALA A 771 -20.43 -32.74 -8.46
N LEU A 772 -21.05 -31.60 -8.08
CA LEU A 772 -21.16 -31.15 -6.69
C LEU A 772 -22.05 -32.01 -5.78
N ASN A 773 -22.70 -33.05 -6.31
CA ASN A 773 -23.44 -34.04 -5.53
C ASN A 773 -22.60 -35.27 -5.15
N SER A 774 -21.29 -35.27 -5.42
CA SER A 774 -20.40 -36.35 -5.03
C SER A 774 -20.16 -36.39 -3.51
N PRO A 775 -19.72 -37.53 -2.95
CA PRO A 775 -19.30 -37.60 -1.54
C PRO A 775 -18.20 -36.59 -1.19
N GLU A 776 -17.21 -36.44 -2.07
CA GLU A 776 -16.07 -35.53 -1.91
C GLU A 776 -16.54 -34.07 -1.84
N ALA A 777 -17.47 -33.68 -2.72
CA ALA A 777 -18.06 -32.34 -2.71
C ALA A 777 -18.87 -32.06 -1.44
N LEU A 778 -19.58 -33.07 -0.91
CA LEU A 778 -20.31 -32.92 0.34
C LEU A 778 -19.36 -32.74 1.54
N GLU A 779 -18.30 -33.54 1.62
CA GLU A 779 -17.28 -33.39 2.66
C GLU A 779 -16.62 -32.01 2.61
N ALA A 780 -16.28 -31.54 1.40
CA ALA A 780 -15.77 -30.19 1.20
C ALA A 780 -16.74 -29.10 1.68
N PHE A 781 -18.05 -29.23 1.38
CA PHE A 781 -19.06 -28.27 1.87
C PHE A 781 -19.20 -28.31 3.39
N GLU A 782 -19.17 -29.51 3.99
CA GLU A 782 -19.24 -29.68 5.45
C GLU A 782 -18.03 -29.06 6.15
N MET A 783 -16.83 -29.24 5.59
CA MET A 783 -15.61 -28.61 6.11
C MET A 783 -15.68 -27.08 5.99
N TRP A 784 -15.95 -26.57 4.78
CA TRP A 784 -15.98 -25.13 4.51
C TRP A 784 -17.03 -24.40 5.35
N THR A 785 -18.27 -24.90 5.37
CA THR A 785 -19.34 -24.30 6.18
C THR A 785 -19.10 -24.51 7.68
N GLY A 786 -18.45 -25.62 8.06
CA GLY A 786 -18.07 -25.97 9.42
C GLY A 786 -17.17 -24.94 10.09
N LEU A 787 -16.28 -24.27 9.35
CA LEU A 787 -15.46 -23.17 9.87
C LEU A 787 -16.34 -22.07 10.50
N PHE A 788 -17.44 -21.71 9.84
CA PHE A 788 -18.35 -20.65 10.29
C PHE A 788 -19.43 -21.15 11.25
N THR A 789 -19.91 -22.38 11.09
CA THR A 789 -20.99 -22.92 11.94
C THR A 789 -20.48 -23.53 13.24
N ASN A 790 -19.37 -24.27 13.20
CA ASN A 790 -18.86 -25.03 14.33
C ASN A 790 -17.75 -24.26 15.05
N TYR A 791 -16.78 -23.77 14.30
CA TYR A 791 -15.62 -23.04 14.83
C TYR A 791 -15.87 -21.55 15.02
N LYS A 792 -16.98 -21.03 14.48
CA LYS A 792 -17.44 -19.65 14.69
C LYS A 792 -16.43 -18.57 14.30
N ILE A 793 -15.58 -18.84 13.31
CA ILE A 793 -14.75 -17.78 12.73
C ILE A 793 -15.64 -16.70 12.11
N GLU A 794 -15.12 -15.48 12.02
CA GLU A 794 -15.87 -14.36 11.46
C GLU A 794 -16.32 -14.60 10.00
N LYS A 795 -17.57 -14.27 9.70
CA LYS A 795 -18.16 -14.47 8.36
C LYS A 795 -17.65 -13.44 7.36
N GLN A 796 -17.22 -12.28 7.82
CA GLN A 796 -16.64 -11.24 6.99
C GLN A 796 -15.67 -10.43 7.85
N ALA A 797 -14.45 -10.27 7.37
CA ALA A 797 -13.43 -9.50 8.07
C ALA A 797 -12.51 -8.79 7.08
N ASP A 798 -12.02 -7.61 7.50
CA ASP A 798 -10.87 -6.96 6.88
C ASP A 798 -9.61 -7.58 7.47
N PHE A 799 -9.14 -8.65 6.83
CA PHE A 799 -8.00 -9.41 7.31
C PHE A 799 -6.74 -8.56 7.40
N TYR A 800 -6.49 -7.67 6.44
CA TYR A 800 -5.29 -6.83 6.44
C TYR A 800 -5.19 -6.00 7.74
N ASN A 801 -6.26 -5.28 8.11
CA ASN A 801 -6.25 -4.45 9.31
C ASN A 801 -6.23 -5.29 10.60
N ARG A 802 -6.95 -6.44 10.63
CA ARG A 802 -6.98 -7.33 11.81
C ARG A 802 -5.71 -8.16 11.99
N PHE A 803 -5.01 -8.47 10.92
CA PHE A 803 -3.68 -9.09 10.95
C PHE A 803 -2.64 -8.09 11.47
N ARG A 804 -2.74 -6.83 11.03
CA ARG A 804 -1.90 -5.73 11.50
C ARG A 804 -2.06 -5.46 13.01
N SER A 805 -3.30 -5.44 13.50
CA SER A 805 -3.58 -5.29 14.94
C SER A 805 -3.22 -6.53 15.77
N GLY A 806 -3.10 -7.71 15.13
CA GLY A 806 -2.87 -8.99 15.80
C GLY A 806 -4.14 -9.73 16.23
N GLU A 807 -5.33 -9.19 15.94
CA GLU A 807 -6.62 -9.84 16.22
C GLU A 807 -6.82 -11.12 15.39
N MET A 808 -6.35 -11.12 14.14
CA MET A 808 -6.34 -12.29 13.26
C MET A 808 -4.90 -12.61 12.87
N PRO A 809 -4.10 -13.21 13.78
CA PRO A 809 -2.66 -13.36 13.59
C PRO A 809 -2.29 -14.44 12.57
N ILE A 810 -3.26 -15.22 12.10
CA ILE A 810 -3.07 -16.29 11.13
C ILE A 810 -4.32 -16.44 10.26
N GLY A 811 -4.11 -16.69 8.96
CA GLY A 811 -5.22 -16.91 8.03
C GLY A 811 -4.79 -17.09 6.59
N VAL A 812 -5.72 -17.60 5.77
CA VAL A 812 -5.51 -17.74 4.32
C VAL A 812 -5.83 -16.43 3.64
N ALA A 813 -4.93 -15.93 2.82
CA ALA A 813 -5.16 -14.71 2.04
C ALA A 813 -4.47 -14.79 0.68
N ASP A 814 -4.74 -13.79 -0.17
CA ASP A 814 -4.29 -13.78 -1.55
C ASP A 814 -3.11 -12.84 -1.82
N TYR A 815 -2.69 -12.78 -3.08
CA TYR A 815 -1.67 -11.85 -3.55
C TYR A 815 -1.93 -10.40 -3.16
N PHE A 816 -3.19 -9.94 -3.18
CA PHE A 816 -3.50 -8.55 -2.85
C PHE A 816 -3.20 -8.24 -1.37
N THR A 817 -3.49 -9.18 -0.48
CA THR A 817 -3.13 -9.07 0.94
C THR A 817 -1.61 -9.06 1.14
N TYR A 818 -0.87 -9.91 0.41
CA TYR A 818 0.60 -9.87 0.39
C TYR A 818 1.13 -8.46 0.08
N ILE A 819 0.57 -7.82 -0.96
CA ILE A 819 0.95 -6.46 -1.34
C ILE A 819 0.61 -5.46 -0.24
N LEU A 820 -0.61 -5.48 0.29
CA LEU A 820 -0.99 -4.57 1.37
C LEU A 820 -0.11 -4.72 2.62
N LEU A 821 0.20 -5.94 3.05
CA LEU A 821 1.10 -6.17 4.19
C LEU A 821 2.53 -5.70 3.90
N SER A 822 3.01 -5.90 2.68
CA SER A 822 4.36 -5.51 2.27
C SER A 822 4.55 -4.00 2.14
N THR A 823 3.49 -3.25 1.79
CA THR A 823 3.59 -1.82 1.47
C THR A 823 2.94 -0.90 2.49
N ALA A 824 1.80 -1.30 3.06
CA ALA A 824 0.97 -0.47 3.93
C ALA A 824 1.07 -0.82 5.43
N ALA A 825 1.67 -1.97 5.76
CA ALA A 825 2.02 -2.39 7.14
C ALA A 825 3.55 -2.50 7.34
N PRO A 826 4.32 -1.43 7.08
CA PRO A 826 5.78 -1.47 7.15
C PRO A 826 6.32 -1.81 8.54
N GLU A 827 5.58 -1.56 9.62
CA GLU A 827 5.95 -1.95 10.98
C GLU A 827 5.95 -3.47 11.20
N LEU A 828 5.27 -4.24 10.34
CA LEU A 828 5.28 -5.70 10.40
C LEU A 828 6.41 -6.33 9.57
N THR A 829 7.24 -5.54 8.88
CA THR A 829 8.33 -6.08 8.04
C THR A 829 9.24 -6.98 8.87
N GLY A 830 9.36 -8.26 8.46
CA GLY A 830 10.15 -9.28 9.17
C GLY A 830 9.40 -10.03 10.28
N TRP A 831 8.19 -9.60 10.65
CA TRP A 831 7.37 -10.15 11.75
C TRP A 831 6.22 -11.02 11.29
N TRP A 832 6.02 -11.14 9.98
CA TRP A 832 5.11 -12.10 9.39
C TRP A 832 5.83 -12.92 8.33
N GLU A 833 5.22 -14.03 7.97
CA GLU A 833 5.67 -14.90 6.91
C GLU A 833 4.46 -15.53 6.21
N MET A 834 4.68 -16.07 5.02
CA MET A 834 3.69 -16.87 4.32
C MET A 834 4.24 -18.23 3.95
N VAL A 835 3.41 -19.25 4.15
CA VAL A 835 3.68 -20.64 3.81
C VAL A 835 2.55 -21.18 2.92
N PRO A 836 2.75 -22.31 2.21
CA PRO A 836 1.67 -22.95 1.46
C PRO A 836 0.42 -23.12 2.32
N MET A 837 -0.74 -22.93 1.71
CA MET A 837 -2.00 -22.98 2.44
C MET A 837 -2.27 -24.39 3.02
N PRO A 838 -3.08 -24.49 4.09
CA PRO A 838 -3.47 -25.77 4.65
C PRO A 838 -4.13 -26.64 3.58
N GLY A 839 -3.80 -27.93 3.62
CA GLY A 839 -4.32 -28.92 2.69
C GLY A 839 -4.99 -30.08 3.38
N ILE A 840 -5.24 -31.14 2.62
CA ILE A 840 -5.79 -32.41 3.12
C ILE A 840 -4.78 -33.52 2.92
N GLN A 841 -4.41 -34.19 4.00
CA GLN A 841 -3.52 -35.34 3.95
C GLN A 841 -4.18 -36.50 3.19
N GLN A 842 -3.51 -36.97 2.16
CA GLN A 842 -3.94 -38.08 1.31
C GLN A 842 -3.45 -39.42 1.88
N GLU A 843 -4.02 -40.53 1.41
CA GLU A 843 -3.63 -41.89 1.86
C GLU A 843 -2.15 -42.22 1.59
N ASP A 844 -1.52 -41.56 0.62
CA ASP A 844 -0.11 -41.74 0.26
C ASP A 844 0.86 -40.89 1.12
N GLY A 845 0.33 -40.11 2.06
CA GLY A 845 1.09 -39.23 2.95
C GLY A 845 1.42 -37.86 2.37
N GLN A 846 1.08 -37.58 1.11
CA GLN A 846 1.18 -36.22 0.56
C GLN A 846 0.02 -35.36 1.08
N ILE A 847 0.24 -34.05 1.16
CA ILE A 847 -0.82 -33.11 1.53
C ILE A 847 -1.27 -32.40 0.27
N ASN A 848 -2.53 -32.63 -0.13
CA ASN A 848 -3.11 -31.98 -1.29
C ASN A 848 -3.46 -30.53 -0.94
N ARG A 849 -2.77 -29.58 -1.58
CA ARG A 849 -2.96 -28.13 -1.39
C ARG A 849 -3.63 -27.48 -2.58
N SER A 850 -4.40 -28.25 -3.36
CA SER A 850 -5.01 -27.77 -4.59
C SER A 850 -5.78 -26.47 -4.36
N THR A 851 -5.42 -25.43 -5.11
CA THR A 851 -6.04 -24.12 -5.03
C THR A 851 -5.95 -23.42 -6.38
N GLY A 852 -6.96 -22.61 -6.67
CA GLY A 852 -6.99 -21.73 -7.84
C GLY A 852 -6.51 -20.32 -7.50
N GLY A 853 -6.78 -19.41 -8.40
CA GLY A 853 -6.41 -18.00 -8.32
C GLY A 853 -6.41 -17.36 -9.70
N LEU A 854 -7.59 -17.13 -10.30
CA LEU A 854 -7.71 -16.57 -11.64
C LEU A 854 -6.90 -15.29 -11.82
N GLY A 855 -6.27 -15.17 -12.97
CA GLY A 855 -5.56 -13.99 -13.41
C GLY A 855 -6.21 -13.34 -14.62
N GLN A 856 -5.42 -12.52 -15.29
CA GLN A 856 -5.71 -11.88 -16.55
C GLN A 856 -4.93 -12.56 -17.67
N THR A 857 -5.41 -12.37 -18.89
CA THR A 857 -4.99 -13.12 -20.06
C THR A 857 -4.81 -12.22 -21.28
N GLY A 858 -4.08 -12.75 -22.25
CA GLY A 858 -4.10 -12.26 -23.62
C GLY A 858 -4.86 -13.22 -24.54
N ILE A 859 -5.62 -12.66 -25.48
CA ILE A 859 -6.42 -13.38 -26.48
C ILE A 859 -6.17 -12.83 -27.88
N ILE A 860 -6.35 -13.67 -28.91
CA ILE A 860 -6.27 -13.28 -30.33
C ILE A 860 -7.66 -13.43 -30.96
N PHE A 861 -8.18 -12.36 -31.57
CA PHE A 861 -9.47 -12.40 -32.24
C PHE A 861 -9.38 -13.11 -33.59
N LYS A 862 -10.40 -13.88 -33.93
CA LYS A 862 -10.44 -14.71 -35.14
C LYS A 862 -10.47 -13.90 -36.44
N ASP A 863 -11.07 -12.72 -36.38
CA ASP A 863 -11.30 -11.83 -37.52
C ASP A 863 -10.04 -11.05 -37.94
N THR A 864 -8.91 -11.20 -37.24
CA THR A 864 -7.62 -10.61 -37.63
C THR A 864 -7.08 -11.19 -38.94
N ASP A 865 -6.52 -10.32 -39.77
CA ASP A 865 -5.75 -10.68 -40.96
C ASP A 865 -4.25 -10.94 -40.64
N MET A 866 -3.81 -10.66 -39.40
CA MET A 866 -2.41 -10.69 -38.93
C MET A 866 -2.16 -11.77 -37.87
N LYS A 867 -2.61 -13.01 -38.15
CA LYS A 867 -2.57 -14.11 -37.15
C LYS A 867 -1.17 -14.50 -36.70
N ASP A 868 -0.23 -14.60 -37.63
CA ASP A 868 1.14 -15.01 -37.32
C ASP A 868 1.85 -13.91 -36.51
N GLU A 869 1.66 -12.66 -36.88
CA GLU A 869 2.18 -11.49 -36.17
C GLU A 869 1.57 -11.35 -34.77
N SER A 870 0.26 -11.58 -34.63
CA SER A 870 -0.44 -11.62 -33.34
C SER A 870 0.14 -12.70 -32.43
N TRP A 871 0.46 -13.87 -32.99
CA TRP A 871 1.08 -14.96 -32.24
C TRP A 871 2.51 -14.64 -31.83
N GLU A 872 3.32 -14.06 -32.72
CA GLU A 872 4.67 -13.58 -32.37
C GLU A 872 4.62 -12.53 -31.25
N PHE A 873 3.64 -11.62 -31.29
CA PHE A 873 3.41 -10.65 -30.22
C PHE A 873 3.04 -11.33 -28.89
N MET A 874 2.09 -12.26 -28.89
CA MET A 874 1.70 -13.02 -27.68
C MET A 874 2.86 -13.83 -27.08
N LYS A 875 3.71 -14.43 -27.93
CA LYS A 875 4.92 -15.14 -27.50
C LYS A 875 5.96 -14.22 -26.88
N TRP A 876 6.15 -13.04 -27.46
CA TRP A 876 7.03 -12.03 -26.90
C TRP A 876 6.52 -11.54 -25.56
N TRP A 877 5.28 -11.07 -25.52
CA TRP A 877 4.67 -10.46 -24.35
C TRP A 877 4.68 -11.40 -23.14
N THR A 878 4.34 -12.68 -23.34
CA THR A 878 4.35 -13.71 -22.29
C THR A 878 5.72 -14.35 -22.05
N GLY A 879 6.77 -13.89 -22.75
CA GLY A 879 8.14 -14.37 -22.60
C GLY A 879 8.79 -13.92 -21.30
N ALA A 880 9.79 -14.67 -20.83
CA ALA A 880 10.42 -14.40 -19.53
C ALA A 880 11.04 -12.99 -19.47
N ASP A 881 11.80 -12.61 -20.50
CA ASP A 881 12.49 -11.32 -20.54
C ASP A 881 11.51 -10.14 -20.58
N ALA A 882 10.43 -10.23 -21.37
CA ALA A 882 9.42 -9.18 -21.43
C ALA A 882 8.65 -9.06 -20.10
N GLN A 883 8.26 -10.18 -19.48
CA GLN A 883 7.55 -10.17 -18.20
C GLN A 883 8.42 -9.67 -17.04
N GLU A 884 9.71 -10.02 -17.04
CA GLU A 884 10.70 -9.51 -16.09
C GLU A 884 10.90 -7.99 -16.25
N GLN A 885 11.12 -7.52 -17.48
CA GLN A 885 11.27 -6.10 -17.77
C GLN A 885 10.00 -5.32 -17.39
N PHE A 886 8.83 -5.80 -17.82
CA PHE A 886 7.55 -5.16 -17.51
C PHE A 886 7.34 -5.07 -15.99
N GLY A 887 7.52 -6.17 -15.26
CA GLY A 887 7.35 -6.17 -13.81
C GLY A 887 8.36 -5.27 -13.08
N SER A 888 9.61 -5.24 -13.54
CA SER A 888 10.65 -4.38 -12.96
C SER A 888 10.39 -2.90 -13.21
N GLU A 889 10.01 -2.53 -14.44
CA GLU A 889 9.68 -1.14 -14.79
C GLU A 889 8.40 -0.67 -14.10
N LEU A 890 7.42 -1.55 -13.98
CA LEU A 890 6.16 -1.27 -13.30
C LEU A 890 6.39 -1.01 -11.81
N GLU A 891 7.13 -1.89 -11.13
CA GLU A 891 7.49 -1.72 -9.72
C GLU A 891 8.40 -0.48 -9.53
N ALA A 892 9.33 -0.21 -10.45
CA ALA A 892 10.16 0.99 -10.39
C ALA A 892 9.36 2.28 -10.61
N LEU A 893 8.30 2.25 -11.43
CA LEU A 893 7.48 3.43 -11.75
C LEU A 893 6.41 3.70 -10.69
N LEU A 894 5.78 2.66 -10.16
CA LEU A 894 4.58 2.75 -9.32
C LEU A 894 4.81 2.26 -7.88
N GLY A 895 5.98 1.68 -7.60
CA GLY A 895 6.36 1.12 -6.32
C GLY A 895 5.93 -0.33 -6.16
N VAL A 896 6.28 -0.91 -5.02
CA VAL A 896 5.96 -2.30 -4.63
C VAL A 896 4.45 -2.59 -4.67
N GLU A 897 3.61 -1.56 -4.55
CA GLU A 897 2.14 -1.68 -4.66
C GLU A 897 1.67 -2.20 -6.03
N ALA A 898 2.46 -1.95 -7.07
CA ALA A 898 2.19 -2.39 -8.43
C ALA A 898 3.06 -3.58 -8.86
N ARG A 899 3.66 -4.29 -7.89
CA ARG A 899 4.45 -5.49 -8.16
C ARG A 899 3.69 -6.42 -9.11
N TRP A 900 4.44 -7.09 -9.97
CA TRP A 900 3.86 -7.91 -11.02
C TRP A 900 3.90 -9.40 -10.66
N ASN A 901 2.73 -10.02 -10.50
CA ASN A 901 2.56 -11.44 -10.21
C ASN A 901 2.46 -12.27 -11.49
N THR A 902 3.48 -12.18 -12.35
CA THR A 902 3.49 -12.85 -13.67
C THR A 902 3.18 -14.35 -13.58
N ALA A 903 2.40 -14.85 -14.55
CA ALA A 903 2.14 -16.28 -14.68
C ALA A 903 3.34 -17.05 -15.24
N ASN A 904 4.33 -16.36 -15.82
CA ASN A 904 5.54 -16.96 -16.35
C ASN A 904 6.47 -17.37 -15.19
N ILE A 905 6.67 -18.67 -15.03
CA ILE A 905 7.42 -19.24 -13.90
C ILE A 905 8.89 -18.78 -13.88
N GLU A 906 9.48 -18.58 -15.05
CA GLU A 906 10.88 -18.15 -15.16
C GLU A 906 11.01 -16.67 -14.80
N ALA A 907 10.13 -15.81 -15.32
CA ALA A 907 10.11 -14.38 -14.99
C ALA A 907 9.87 -14.15 -13.49
N LEU A 908 8.92 -14.87 -12.87
CA LEU A 908 8.63 -14.72 -11.43
C LEU A 908 9.90 -14.87 -10.58
N LYS A 909 10.76 -15.84 -10.91
CA LYS A 909 12.03 -16.10 -10.20
C LYS A 909 13.07 -15.00 -10.36
N ARG A 910 12.97 -14.20 -11.42
CA ARG A 910 13.90 -13.11 -11.73
C ARG A 910 13.44 -11.77 -11.18
N LEU A 911 12.14 -11.62 -10.91
CA LEU A 911 11.55 -10.41 -10.34
C LEU A 911 12.04 -10.14 -8.90
N PRO A 912 12.00 -8.87 -8.43
CA PRO A 912 12.57 -8.43 -7.16
C PRO A 912 11.72 -8.79 -5.92
N TRP A 913 11.22 -10.03 -5.85
CA TRP A 913 10.52 -10.54 -4.66
C TRP A 913 11.52 -11.09 -3.63
N ASP A 914 11.07 -11.24 -2.38
CA ASP A 914 11.82 -11.97 -1.37
C ASP A 914 11.98 -13.44 -1.81
N GLU A 915 13.15 -14.02 -1.57
CA GLU A 915 13.44 -15.39 -2.06
C GLU A 915 12.62 -16.44 -1.32
N ASN A 916 12.39 -16.27 -0.02
CA ASN A 916 11.58 -17.22 0.76
C ASN A 916 10.11 -17.15 0.32
N ASP A 917 9.62 -15.93 0.05
CA ASP A 917 8.30 -15.72 -0.51
C ASP A 917 8.12 -16.43 -1.86
N ILE A 918 9.09 -16.27 -2.78
CA ILE A 918 9.08 -16.97 -4.08
C ILE A 918 9.08 -18.48 -3.85
N ASP A 919 9.94 -19.00 -2.99
CA ASP A 919 10.04 -20.45 -2.76
C ASP A 919 8.73 -21.03 -2.19
N SER A 920 8.10 -20.34 -1.24
CA SER A 920 6.78 -20.69 -0.70
C SER A 920 5.69 -20.64 -1.77
N ILE A 921 5.66 -19.59 -2.61
CA ILE A 921 4.72 -19.49 -3.74
C ILE A 921 4.93 -20.62 -4.73
N LEU A 922 6.19 -20.93 -5.07
CA LEU A 922 6.51 -21.99 -6.01
C LEU A 922 6.13 -23.37 -5.47
N GLU A 923 6.25 -23.60 -4.17
CA GLU A 923 5.76 -24.81 -3.50
C GLU A 923 4.24 -24.92 -3.59
N GLN A 924 3.52 -23.85 -3.24
CA GLN A 924 2.06 -23.79 -3.37
C GLN A 924 1.63 -24.01 -4.83
N TRP A 925 2.34 -23.42 -5.79
CA TRP A 925 2.02 -23.50 -7.21
C TRP A 925 2.24 -24.88 -7.84
N LYS A 926 2.92 -25.82 -7.17
CA LYS A 926 2.93 -27.22 -7.59
C LYS A 926 1.53 -27.83 -7.55
N TRP A 927 0.68 -27.32 -6.65
CA TRP A 927 -0.71 -27.72 -6.47
C TRP A 927 -1.69 -26.79 -7.19
N PHE A 928 -1.20 -25.83 -7.98
CA PHE A 928 -2.09 -24.88 -8.65
C PHE A 928 -3.06 -25.60 -9.58
N ARG A 929 -4.35 -25.42 -9.34
CA ARG A 929 -5.43 -26.04 -10.10
C ARG A 929 -6.61 -25.07 -10.18
N GLU A 930 -6.80 -24.50 -11.36
CA GLU A 930 -7.94 -23.63 -11.61
C GLU A 930 -9.18 -24.43 -12.05
N ARG A 931 -10.35 -23.82 -11.87
CA ARG A 931 -11.61 -24.39 -12.33
C ARG A 931 -11.76 -24.35 -13.86
N GLU A 932 -12.46 -25.35 -14.39
CA GLU A 932 -12.99 -25.31 -15.75
C GLU A 932 -14.08 -24.23 -15.85
N VAL A 933 -14.06 -23.48 -16.95
CA VAL A 933 -15.08 -22.47 -17.26
C VAL A 933 -16.04 -23.05 -18.29
N VAL A 934 -17.30 -23.26 -17.90
CA VAL A 934 -18.32 -23.92 -18.72
C VAL A 934 -19.51 -23.01 -19.00
N LEU A 935 -20.26 -23.31 -20.06
CA LEU A 935 -21.47 -22.58 -20.41
C LEU A 935 -22.55 -22.72 -19.33
N GLY A 936 -22.97 -21.57 -18.77
CA GLY A 936 -23.88 -21.54 -17.62
C GLY A 936 -23.18 -21.64 -16.26
N GLY A 937 -21.85 -21.70 -16.22
CA GLY A 937 -21.03 -21.78 -15.00
C GLY A 937 -21.27 -20.63 -14.02
N TYR A 938 -21.63 -19.42 -14.51
CA TYR A 938 -22.03 -18.28 -13.67
C TYR A 938 -23.15 -18.63 -12.66
N PHE A 939 -24.00 -19.60 -13.02
CA PHE A 939 -25.08 -20.07 -12.17
C PHE A 939 -24.60 -21.06 -11.12
N THR A 940 -23.53 -21.83 -11.42
CA THR A 940 -22.82 -22.67 -10.44
C THR A 940 -22.25 -21.80 -9.33
N THR A 941 -21.52 -20.74 -9.69
CA THR A 941 -20.97 -19.77 -8.73
C THR A 941 -22.03 -19.23 -7.78
N ARG A 942 -23.17 -18.78 -8.33
CA ARG A 942 -24.29 -18.27 -7.53
C ARG A 942 -24.86 -19.32 -6.59
N HIS A 943 -25.01 -20.57 -7.04
CA HIS A 943 -25.61 -21.61 -6.22
C HIS A 943 -24.67 -22.15 -5.14
N ILE A 944 -23.35 -22.11 -5.32
CA ILE A 944 -22.39 -22.34 -4.24
C ILE A 944 -22.60 -21.30 -3.11
N ALA A 945 -22.73 -20.02 -3.46
CA ALA A 945 -23.04 -18.97 -2.47
C ALA A 945 -24.39 -19.21 -1.77
N ASN A 946 -25.42 -19.61 -2.52
CA ASN A 946 -26.73 -19.93 -1.95
C ASN A 946 -26.67 -21.13 -1.01
N ILE A 947 -25.94 -22.19 -1.37
CA ILE A 947 -25.74 -23.36 -0.50
C ILE A 947 -25.11 -22.92 0.81
N TRP A 948 -24.04 -22.12 0.76
CA TRP A 948 -23.39 -21.57 1.94
C TRP A 948 -24.38 -20.76 2.80
N ASN A 949 -25.15 -19.85 2.20
CA ASN A 949 -26.14 -19.04 2.91
C ASN A 949 -27.21 -19.88 3.60
N GLU A 950 -27.74 -20.90 2.91
CA GLU A 950 -28.73 -21.80 3.49
C GLU A 950 -28.17 -22.59 4.68
N VAL A 951 -26.91 -23.04 4.60
CA VAL A 951 -26.28 -23.80 5.69
C VAL A 951 -25.91 -22.88 6.86
N VAL A 952 -25.16 -21.81 6.60
CA VAL A 952 -24.53 -20.98 7.64
C VAL A 952 -25.50 -19.98 8.26
N LEU A 953 -26.39 -19.38 7.45
CA LEU A 953 -27.33 -18.35 7.93
C LEU A 953 -28.69 -18.94 8.30
N ASN A 954 -29.19 -19.90 7.52
CA ASN A 954 -30.53 -20.48 7.73
C ASN A 954 -30.52 -21.81 8.50
N GLY A 955 -29.34 -22.40 8.76
CA GLY A 955 -29.20 -23.65 9.50
C GLY A 955 -29.74 -24.88 8.76
N LYS A 956 -29.78 -24.83 7.43
CA LYS A 956 -30.19 -25.96 6.58
C LYS A 956 -29.14 -27.07 6.63
N ILE A 957 -29.59 -28.32 6.51
CA ILE A 957 -28.68 -29.47 6.46
C ILE A 957 -27.85 -29.41 5.16
N PRO A 958 -26.50 -29.52 5.21
CA PRO A 958 -25.62 -29.39 4.04
C PRO A 958 -26.06 -30.23 2.84
N ARG A 959 -26.35 -31.52 3.06
CA ARG A 959 -26.82 -32.43 2.00
C ARG A 959 -28.07 -31.93 1.28
N GLU A 960 -29.05 -31.40 2.02
CA GLU A 960 -30.30 -30.91 1.43
C GLU A 960 -30.06 -29.65 0.60
N ALA A 961 -29.23 -28.72 1.12
CA ALA A 961 -28.87 -27.51 0.40
C ALA A 961 -28.11 -27.82 -0.91
N VAL A 962 -27.13 -28.73 -0.85
CA VAL A 962 -26.34 -29.18 -2.01
C VAL A 962 -27.23 -29.84 -3.07
N GLU A 963 -28.11 -30.77 -2.69
CA GLU A 963 -29.00 -31.46 -3.64
C GLU A 963 -29.97 -30.50 -4.36
N GLU A 964 -30.47 -29.47 -3.68
CA GLU A 964 -31.29 -28.43 -4.30
C GLU A 964 -30.48 -27.52 -5.22
N GLY A 965 -29.29 -27.09 -4.80
CA GLY A 965 -28.38 -26.30 -5.60
C GLY A 965 -28.01 -27.00 -6.91
N VAL A 966 -27.59 -28.27 -6.84
CA VAL A 966 -27.21 -29.08 -8.01
C VAL A 966 -28.34 -29.21 -9.02
N LYS A 967 -29.59 -29.36 -8.57
CA LYS A 967 -30.76 -29.42 -9.47
C LYS A 967 -30.91 -28.15 -10.29
N GLU A 968 -30.77 -26.98 -9.66
CA GLU A 968 -30.89 -25.70 -10.36
C GLU A 968 -29.66 -25.43 -11.25
N ILE A 969 -28.45 -25.84 -10.82
CA ILE A 969 -27.23 -25.78 -11.65
C ILE A 969 -27.41 -26.57 -12.95
N ASN A 970 -27.75 -27.86 -12.85
CA ASN A 970 -27.89 -28.73 -14.02
C ASN A 970 -28.96 -28.25 -15.00
N LYS A 971 -30.03 -27.65 -14.48
CA LYS A 971 -31.09 -27.05 -15.29
C LYS A 971 -30.59 -25.86 -16.11
N GLU A 972 -29.77 -24.98 -15.53
CA GLU A 972 -29.21 -23.84 -16.27
C GLU A 972 -28.10 -24.27 -17.24
N LEU A 973 -27.21 -25.21 -16.86
CA LEU A 973 -26.20 -25.78 -17.75
C LEU A 973 -26.87 -26.36 -19.02
N ARG A 974 -27.90 -27.19 -18.84
CA ARG A 974 -28.67 -27.77 -19.96
C ARG A 974 -29.31 -26.70 -20.83
N LYS A 975 -30.02 -25.74 -20.21
CA LYS A 975 -30.68 -24.65 -20.92
C LYS A 975 -29.70 -23.82 -21.75
N LYS A 976 -28.50 -23.55 -21.24
CA LYS A 976 -27.48 -22.81 -21.99
C LYS A 976 -26.93 -23.60 -23.16
N ARG A 977 -26.67 -24.90 -22.98
CA ARG A 977 -26.27 -25.77 -24.09
C ARG A 977 -27.33 -25.82 -25.19
N GLU A 978 -28.62 -25.89 -24.83
CA GLU A 978 -29.74 -25.81 -25.77
C GLU A 978 -29.78 -24.45 -26.52
N GLU A 979 -29.56 -23.34 -25.81
CA GLU A 979 -29.54 -21.98 -26.37
C GLU A 979 -28.46 -21.80 -27.44
N PHE A 980 -27.28 -22.40 -27.23
CA PHE A 980 -26.15 -22.36 -28.15
C PHE A 980 -26.17 -23.50 -29.19
N GLY A 981 -27.22 -24.33 -29.22
CA GLY A 981 -27.36 -25.42 -30.20
C GLY A 981 -26.33 -26.54 -30.05
N LEU A 982 -25.78 -26.71 -28.84
CA LEU A 982 -24.84 -27.78 -28.50
C LEU A 982 -25.58 -29.07 -28.16
N ASP A 983 -24.94 -30.22 -28.38
CA ASP A 983 -25.56 -31.53 -28.17
C ASP A 983 -25.91 -31.74 -26.68
N VAL A 984 -27.18 -32.09 -26.44
CA VAL A 984 -27.77 -32.42 -25.13
C VAL A 984 -28.08 -33.91 -25.01
N SER A 985 -27.81 -34.71 -26.04
CA SER A 985 -28.32 -36.08 -26.15
C SER A 985 -27.52 -37.17 -25.41
N LYS A 986 -26.45 -36.83 -24.68
CA LYS A 986 -25.68 -37.80 -23.89
C LYS A 986 -26.18 -38.01 -22.45
N SER A 987 -27.05 -37.15 -21.90
CA SER A 987 -27.47 -37.21 -20.50
C SER A 987 -28.65 -38.17 -20.19
N GLU A 988 -29.09 -39.00 -21.14
CA GLU A 988 -30.11 -40.03 -20.90
C GLU A 988 -29.48 -41.42 -20.89
N GLY A 989 -28.82 -41.75 -19.78
CA GLY A 989 -28.12 -43.03 -19.65
C GLY A 989 -27.78 -43.47 -18.22
N GLY A 990 -28.77 -43.54 -17.32
CA GLY A 990 -28.63 -44.32 -16.08
C GLY A 990 -29.45 -43.84 -14.88
N ASP A 991 -30.70 -44.33 -14.74
CA ASP A 991 -31.11 -45.26 -13.67
C ASP A 991 -32.65 -45.37 -13.63
N ASP A 992 -33.10 -46.61 -13.80
CA ASP A 992 -34.46 -47.14 -13.62
C ASP A 992 -34.42 -48.10 -12.42
#